data_AF-A0A8C1VDC3-F1
#
_entry.id   AF-A0A8C1VDC3-F1
#
_cell.length_a   1.000
_cell.length_b   1.000
_cell.length_c   1.000
_cell.angle_alpha   90.00
_cell.angle_beta   90.00
_cell.angle_gamma   90.00
#
_symmetry.space_group_name_H-M   'P 1'
#
loop_
_entity.id
_entity.type
_entity.pdbx_description
1 polymer ?
#
loop_
_entity_poly.entity_id
_entity_poly.type
_entity_poly.pdbx_seq_one_letter_code
_entity_poly.pdbx_strand_id
1 'polypeptide(L)'
;MVLSGMAVAPDSRVLSYSVYKWSSYSSTYLPENILVDKPSDQSSRWSSESNYPPQYLILKLERPAIVLSITYGKYEKTHVCNLKKFKVFGGMSEENMTELLSSGLKNDFNKETFTLKHKIDEQMFPCRFIKIVPLMSWGPSFNFSIWYIELHGIEDPDVVQPCLNWYSKYREQEAIRLCLKHFRQHNYTEAFESLQKKTRIALEHPMLTHLHERLVLRGDFDACEELIDKAVRDGLFNQYISQQDYKPRWSQIIPKCNKGDSDDNRPGMRGGHQMVIDVQTETVYLFGGWDGTQDLADFWAYSVKENQWACISRDTEKENGPSARSCHKMCIDSQRRQIYTLGRYLDSSVRNSKSLKSDFYCYDIDANTWTLLSEDTSADGGPKLVFDHQMCMDSEKHMIYTFGGRILTCNGSVDDGRTSEPQFSGLYAYHCQAGSWSLLREDSCNAGPEDIQSRIGHCMLFHTRNRCLYVFGGQRSKTYLNDFFSYDVDGDHVEIISDGTKKDSGMVPMTGFTQRATIDPELNEIHVLSGLSKDKDKREENVRNSFWIYDIARNNWSCVYKNDQAVKENTTKALQEEEPCPRFAHQLVYDELHKVHYLFGGNPGKSSSPKMRLDDFWSLKLCRPSKEYLLRHCKYLIRKYRFEEKAQTEPLNALKYLQNDLSLTVDHTDPDETKEFQLLPTALFKSSSDFIPLGFSDVDQTYAQRTQLFDTLVNFFPDNMTPPKGNLVDLITL
;
A
#
# COMPACT_ATOMS: atom_id res chain seq x y z
N MET A 1 -28.86 32.47 18.46
CA MET A 1 -27.86 32.88 17.46
C MET A 1 -26.54 33.08 18.16
N VAL A 2 -25.67 32.07 18.14
CA VAL A 2 -24.24 32.22 18.42
C VAL A 2 -23.58 31.57 17.23
N LEU A 3 -23.10 32.40 16.31
CA LEU A 3 -22.37 31.98 15.12
C LEU A 3 -21.05 31.39 15.60
N SER A 4 -20.88 30.08 15.46
CA SER A 4 -19.58 29.43 15.48
C SER A 4 -18.80 29.95 14.28
N GLY A 5 -17.88 30.89 14.52
CA GLY A 5 -16.93 31.33 13.51
C GLY A 5 -16.16 30.12 13.00
N MET A 6 -16.36 29.77 11.73
CA MET A 6 -15.45 28.90 11.01
C MET A 6 -14.06 29.53 11.09
N ALA A 7 -13.12 28.85 11.75
CA ALA A 7 -11.73 29.24 11.73
C ALA A 7 -11.27 29.14 10.26
N VAL A 8 -11.01 30.30 9.65
CA VAL A 8 -10.41 30.39 8.32
C VAL A 8 -9.08 29.66 8.38
N ALA A 9 -8.87 28.68 7.49
CA ALA A 9 -7.59 28.00 7.40
C ALA A 9 -6.48 29.05 7.13
N PRO A 10 -5.34 28.99 7.83
CA PRO A 10 -4.31 30.01 7.67
C PRO A 10 -3.78 30.06 6.24
N ASP A 11 -3.71 31.27 5.66
CA ASP A 11 -3.27 31.50 4.29
C ASP A 11 -1.81 31.05 4.10
N SER A 12 -1.61 30.07 3.22
CA SER A 12 -0.28 29.60 2.78
C SER A 12 0.25 30.49 1.67
N ARG A 13 1.54 30.85 1.72
CA ARG A 13 2.21 31.71 0.73
C ARG A 13 3.61 31.23 0.38
N VAL A 14 4.16 31.77 -0.71
CA VAL A 14 5.57 31.60 -1.08
C VAL A 14 6.45 32.22 0.02
N LEU A 15 7.45 31.47 0.48
CA LEU A 15 8.38 31.84 1.55
C LEU A 15 9.70 32.37 0.97
N SER A 16 10.13 33.54 1.44
CA SER A 16 11.43 34.10 1.08
C SER A 16 12.58 33.36 1.78
N TYR A 17 13.66 33.09 1.05
CA TYR A 17 14.86 32.45 1.58
C TYR A 17 16.14 32.91 0.87
N SER A 18 17.27 32.71 1.53
CA SER A 18 18.61 32.86 0.95
C SER A 18 19.34 31.52 0.92
N VAL A 19 20.21 31.30 -0.05
CA VAL A 19 21.14 30.16 -0.01
C VAL A 19 22.18 30.43 1.08
N TYR A 20 22.28 29.51 2.05
CA TYR A 20 23.06 29.71 3.28
C TYR A 20 24.36 28.91 3.28
N LYS A 21 24.32 27.63 2.87
CA LYS A 21 25.49 26.75 2.84
C LYS A 21 25.34 25.70 1.75
N TRP A 22 26.45 25.16 1.28
CA TRP A 22 26.47 24.10 0.28
C TRP A 22 27.70 23.22 0.48
N SER A 23 27.66 22.02 -0.10
CA SER A 23 28.80 21.09 -0.08
C SER A 23 29.90 21.46 -1.07
N SER A 24 29.52 21.63 -2.35
CA SER A 24 30.41 21.93 -3.47
C SER A 24 29.60 22.57 -4.59
N TYR A 25 30.27 23.17 -5.56
CA TYR A 25 29.65 23.61 -6.80
C TYR A 25 30.68 23.66 -7.93
N SER A 26 30.21 23.43 -9.15
CA SER A 26 31.01 23.66 -10.36
C SER A 26 31.07 25.16 -10.66
N SER A 27 32.21 25.67 -11.12
CA SER A 27 32.49 27.12 -11.27
C SER A 27 31.46 27.93 -12.07
N THR A 28 30.72 27.29 -12.98
CA THR A 28 29.66 27.91 -13.80
C THR A 28 28.23 27.76 -13.24
N TYR A 29 28.03 26.94 -12.20
CA TYR A 29 26.70 26.57 -11.69
C TYR A 29 26.61 26.89 -10.19
N LEU A 30 26.53 28.20 -9.90
CA LEU A 30 26.54 28.74 -8.54
C LEU A 30 25.31 28.28 -7.74
N PRO A 31 25.43 28.11 -6.41
CA PRO A 31 24.32 27.80 -5.51
C PRO A 31 23.13 28.75 -5.64
N GLU A 32 23.37 30.05 -5.82
CA GLU A 32 22.35 31.12 -5.88
C GLU A 32 21.47 31.04 -7.12
N ASN A 33 21.90 30.31 -8.15
CA ASN A 33 21.13 30.16 -9.39
C ASN A 33 19.77 29.50 -9.18
N ILE A 34 19.58 28.76 -8.06
CA ILE A 34 18.29 28.13 -7.73
C ILE A 34 17.20 29.12 -7.33
N LEU A 35 17.52 30.40 -7.14
CA LEU A 35 16.57 31.43 -6.69
C LEU A 35 15.68 31.94 -7.83
N VAL A 36 16.08 31.69 -9.08
CA VAL A 36 15.40 32.25 -10.26
C VAL A 36 15.02 31.11 -11.21
N ASP A 37 13.75 31.03 -11.52
CA ASP A 37 13.24 30.03 -12.46
C ASP A 37 13.44 30.49 -13.91
N LYS A 38 14.52 30.02 -14.55
CA LYS A 38 14.82 30.26 -15.97
C LYS A 38 15.00 28.94 -16.70
N PRO A 39 13.90 28.24 -17.06
CA PRO A 39 13.95 26.91 -17.65
C PRO A 39 14.68 26.87 -19.01
N SER A 40 14.74 27.99 -19.75
CA SER A 40 15.43 28.09 -21.04
C SER A 40 16.94 28.32 -20.94
N ASP A 41 17.47 28.59 -19.74
CA ASP A 41 18.88 28.89 -19.53
C ASP A 41 19.57 27.72 -18.80
N GLN A 42 20.44 27.00 -19.52
CA GLN A 42 21.15 25.84 -18.96
C GLN A 42 22.07 26.21 -17.78
N SER A 43 22.50 27.47 -17.69
CA SER A 43 23.36 27.95 -16.61
C SER A 43 22.59 28.31 -15.34
N SER A 44 21.26 28.45 -15.40
CA SER A 44 20.38 28.79 -14.27
C SER A 44 20.11 27.59 -13.37
N ARG A 45 21.18 27.01 -12.82
CA ARG A 45 21.14 25.91 -11.85
C ARG A 45 22.32 25.96 -10.92
N TRP A 46 22.16 25.38 -9.74
CA TRP A 46 23.27 24.84 -8.97
C TRP A 46 23.65 23.48 -9.52
N SER A 47 24.95 23.19 -9.58
CA SER A 47 25.45 21.85 -9.84
C SER A 47 26.64 21.54 -8.94
N SER A 48 26.61 20.40 -8.26
CA SER A 48 27.74 19.95 -7.44
C SER A 48 29.01 19.76 -8.29
N GLU A 49 30.18 19.77 -7.65
CA GLU A 49 31.47 19.50 -8.30
C GLU A 49 31.68 18.00 -8.54
N SER A 50 31.11 17.15 -7.68
CA SER A 50 31.12 15.70 -7.81
C SER A 50 29.74 15.09 -7.59
N ASN A 51 29.55 13.86 -8.05
CA ASN A 51 28.37 13.04 -7.79
C ASN A 51 28.54 12.11 -6.57
N TYR A 52 29.62 12.29 -5.79
CA TYR A 52 29.90 11.48 -4.61
C TYR A 52 29.26 12.13 -3.37
N PRO A 53 28.33 11.45 -2.66
CA PRO A 53 27.75 11.96 -1.42
C PRO A 53 28.80 12.10 -0.30
N PRO A 54 28.63 13.01 0.66
CA PRO A 54 27.47 13.88 0.83
C PRO A 54 27.55 15.14 -0.04
N GLN A 55 26.50 15.40 -0.82
CA GLN A 55 26.28 16.70 -1.46
C GLN A 55 25.02 17.33 -0.86
N TYR A 56 25.00 18.65 -0.69
CA TYR A 56 23.86 19.33 -0.08
C TYR A 56 23.80 20.83 -0.42
N LEU A 57 22.59 21.38 -0.28
CA LEU A 57 22.29 22.81 -0.18
C LEU A 57 21.49 23.07 1.10
N ILE A 58 21.84 24.12 1.84
CA ILE A 58 21.10 24.63 2.99
C ILE A 58 20.54 26.00 2.62
N LEU A 59 19.23 26.12 2.73
CA LEU A 59 18.46 27.33 2.54
C LEU A 59 18.12 27.89 3.92
N LYS A 60 18.19 29.21 4.08
CA LYS A 60 17.79 29.92 5.29
C LYS A 60 16.60 30.80 4.96
N LEU A 61 15.46 30.52 5.58
CA LEU A 61 14.27 31.35 5.44
C LEU A 61 14.53 32.75 6.03
N GLU A 62 13.85 33.78 5.55
CA GLU A 62 13.97 35.13 6.11
C GLU A 62 13.38 35.24 7.53
N ARG A 63 12.28 34.53 7.79
CA ARG A 63 11.65 34.36 9.11
C ARG A 63 11.38 32.87 9.36
N PRO A 64 11.28 32.43 10.63
CA PRO A 64 10.78 31.09 10.92
C PRO A 64 9.38 30.92 10.30
N ALA A 65 9.10 29.76 9.71
CA ALA A 65 7.83 29.47 9.07
C ALA A 65 7.46 27.99 9.20
N ILE A 66 6.18 27.67 9.08
CA ILE A 66 5.72 26.29 8.89
C ILE A 66 5.81 25.98 7.39
N VAL A 67 6.79 25.19 6.97
CA VAL A 67 7.00 24.88 5.56
C VAL A 67 6.13 23.68 5.17
N LEU A 68 5.15 23.92 4.31
CA LEU A 68 4.15 22.93 3.92
C LEU A 68 4.56 22.15 2.67
N SER A 69 5.24 22.80 1.73
CA SER A 69 5.67 22.18 0.48
C SER A 69 6.95 22.79 -0.09
N ILE A 70 7.59 22.02 -0.97
CA ILE A 70 8.75 22.43 -1.76
C ILE A 70 8.48 22.13 -3.24
N THR A 71 8.76 23.09 -4.10
CA THR A 71 8.65 22.96 -5.56
C THR A 71 10.02 23.03 -6.20
N TYR A 72 10.29 22.09 -7.09
CA TYR A 72 11.49 22.05 -7.92
C TYR A 72 11.15 22.50 -9.33
N GLY A 73 11.81 23.57 -9.78
CA GLY A 73 11.82 23.90 -11.21
C GLY A 73 12.77 22.99 -11.98
N LYS A 74 12.64 23.00 -13.31
CA LYS A 74 13.40 22.14 -14.21
C LYS A 74 13.78 22.87 -15.48
N TYR A 75 14.80 22.35 -16.16
CA TYR A 75 15.17 22.78 -17.50
C TYR A 75 14.06 22.46 -18.51
N GLU A 76 13.96 23.26 -19.57
CA GLU A 76 12.97 23.11 -20.65
C GLU A 76 13.03 21.74 -21.38
N LYS A 77 14.10 20.98 -21.15
CA LYS A 77 14.32 19.63 -21.69
C LYS A 77 14.73 18.67 -20.58
N THR A 78 14.51 17.39 -20.81
CA THR A 78 15.02 16.31 -19.94
C THR A 78 16.53 16.47 -19.73
N HIS A 79 17.02 16.36 -18.50
CA HIS A 79 18.45 16.50 -18.21
C HIS A 79 18.92 15.42 -17.23
N VAL A 80 19.98 14.69 -17.60
CA VAL A 80 20.57 13.59 -16.83
C VAL A 80 21.05 13.96 -15.41
N CYS A 81 21.13 15.25 -15.09
CA CYS A 81 21.57 15.74 -13.78
C CYS A 81 20.40 15.96 -12.80
N ASN A 82 19.15 15.81 -13.27
CA ASN A 82 17.97 15.86 -12.41
C ASN A 82 18.09 14.82 -11.29
N LEU A 83 17.64 15.20 -10.10
CA LEU A 83 17.78 14.39 -8.89
C LEU A 83 16.80 13.22 -8.90
N LYS A 84 17.26 12.02 -9.25
CA LYS A 84 16.47 10.78 -9.17
C LYS A 84 16.14 10.38 -7.73
N LYS A 85 17.01 10.68 -6.76
CA LYS A 85 16.73 10.54 -5.32
C LYS A 85 17.33 11.70 -4.55
N PHE A 86 16.58 12.22 -3.59
CA PHE A 86 17.01 13.25 -2.65
C PHE A 86 16.24 13.17 -1.34
N LYS A 87 16.79 13.81 -0.31
CA LYS A 87 16.10 14.04 0.97
C LYS A 87 16.02 15.53 1.26
N VAL A 88 14.97 15.94 1.95
CA VAL A 88 14.80 17.30 2.48
C VAL A 88 14.71 17.20 3.98
N PHE A 89 15.51 18.00 4.67
CA PHE A 89 15.51 18.14 6.11
C PHE A 89 15.15 19.59 6.47
N GLY A 90 14.56 19.80 7.64
CA GLY A 90 14.29 21.13 8.13
C GLY A 90 14.35 21.22 9.64
N GLY A 91 14.66 22.42 10.13
CA GLY A 91 14.79 22.66 11.55
C GLY A 91 15.10 24.11 11.88
N MET A 92 15.20 24.39 13.17
CA MET A 92 15.54 25.72 13.67
C MET A 92 17.05 26.00 13.69
N SER A 93 17.89 24.97 13.56
CA SER A 93 19.35 25.09 13.43
C SER A 93 19.88 24.26 12.25
N GLU A 94 21.09 24.59 11.77
CA GLU A 94 21.69 23.90 10.61
C GLU A 94 22.19 22.47 10.92
N GLU A 95 22.49 22.20 12.19
CA GLU A 95 23.10 20.95 12.65
C GLU A 95 22.05 19.91 13.05
N ASN A 96 20.89 20.35 13.57
CA ASN A 96 19.86 19.49 14.15
C ASN A 96 18.54 19.66 13.41
N MET A 97 18.41 18.95 12.28
CA MET A 97 17.22 18.98 11.41
C MET A 97 16.48 17.65 11.41
N THR A 98 15.18 17.71 11.19
CA THR A 98 14.30 16.55 11.02
C THR A 98 14.11 16.25 9.53
N GLU A 99 14.11 14.98 9.15
CA GLU A 99 13.76 14.58 7.77
C GLU A 99 12.29 14.94 7.49
N LEU A 100 12.07 15.80 6.49
CA LEU A 100 10.74 16.28 6.09
C LEU A 100 10.19 15.51 4.89
N LEU A 101 11.07 15.01 4.02
CA LEU A 101 10.73 14.32 2.78
C LEU A 101 11.91 13.45 2.31
N SER A 102 11.61 12.26 1.81
CA SER A 102 12.53 11.45 1.00
C SER A 102 11.83 11.12 -0.33
N SER A 103 12.35 11.63 -1.44
CA SER A 103 11.68 11.57 -2.74
C SER A 103 12.67 11.58 -3.92
N GLY A 104 12.17 11.76 -5.14
CA GLY A 104 12.94 11.85 -6.39
C GLY A 104 12.18 12.64 -7.46
N LEU A 105 12.91 13.37 -8.29
CA LEU A 105 12.37 14.11 -9.44
C LEU A 105 12.27 13.21 -10.67
N LYS A 106 11.22 13.42 -11.44
CA LYS A 106 11.08 12.91 -12.82
C LYS A 106 12.12 13.57 -13.73
N ASN A 107 12.56 12.82 -14.74
CA ASN A 107 13.46 13.35 -15.76
C ASN A 107 12.68 13.97 -16.94
N ASP A 108 11.90 15.00 -16.65
CA ASP A 108 11.14 15.80 -17.61
C ASP A 108 11.38 17.30 -17.38
N PHE A 109 10.56 18.16 -18.00
CA PHE A 109 10.64 19.62 -17.88
C PHE A 109 9.55 20.21 -16.96
N ASN A 110 8.68 19.36 -16.40
CA ASN A 110 7.55 19.83 -15.59
C ASN A 110 8.01 20.12 -14.15
N LYS A 111 7.58 21.24 -13.59
CA LYS A 111 7.81 21.53 -12.16
C LYS A 111 7.16 20.45 -11.29
N GLU A 112 7.79 20.11 -10.18
CA GLU A 112 7.24 19.13 -9.22
C GLU A 112 7.17 19.72 -7.83
N THR A 113 6.00 19.61 -7.19
CA THR A 113 5.75 20.07 -5.82
C THR A 113 5.53 18.88 -4.92
N PHE A 114 6.16 18.90 -3.74
CA PHE A 114 6.04 17.85 -2.72
C PHE A 114 5.59 18.44 -1.40
N THR A 115 4.61 17.79 -0.76
CA THR A 115 4.22 18.09 0.62
C THR A 115 5.33 17.65 1.58
N LEU A 116 5.68 18.53 2.51
CA LEU A 116 6.68 18.28 3.55
C LEU A 116 6.00 17.90 4.86
N LYS A 117 6.63 16.99 5.62
CA LYS A 117 6.24 16.74 7.01
C LYS A 117 6.39 18.04 7.81
N HIS A 118 5.30 18.51 8.39
CA HIS A 118 5.26 19.78 9.13
C HIS A 118 4.55 19.66 10.49
N LYS A 119 4.16 18.45 10.90
CA LYS A 119 3.51 18.16 12.18
C LYS A 119 4.23 17.06 12.99
N ILE A 120 4.16 17.17 14.31
CA ILE A 120 4.54 16.17 15.32
C ILE A 120 3.36 16.11 16.31
N ASP A 121 2.78 14.92 16.53
CA ASP A 121 1.57 14.74 17.37
C ASP A 121 0.44 15.75 17.06
N GLU A 122 0.13 15.89 15.77
CA GLU A 122 -0.81 16.87 15.20
C GLU A 122 -0.48 18.36 15.39
N GLN A 123 0.61 18.69 16.09
CA GLN A 123 1.08 20.06 16.29
C GLN A 123 2.09 20.46 15.22
N MET A 124 1.91 21.64 14.63
CA MET A 124 2.84 22.15 13.61
C MET A 124 4.17 22.59 14.23
N PHE A 125 5.28 22.34 13.55
CA PHE A 125 6.61 22.81 13.98
C PHE A 125 7.26 23.75 12.95
N PRO A 126 7.95 24.82 13.40
CA PRO A 126 8.59 25.76 12.50
C PRO A 126 9.98 25.28 12.04
N CYS A 127 10.34 25.71 10.83
CA CYS A 127 11.69 25.61 10.30
C CYS A 127 12.27 27.02 10.12
N ARG A 128 13.59 27.13 10.32
CA ARG A 128 14.39 28.30 9.90
C ARG A 128 15.33 27.94 8.75
N PHE A 129 15.77 26.69 8.71
CA PHE A 129 16.68 26.15 7.72
C PHE A 129 16.03 24.95 7.03
N ILE A 130 16.27 24.84 5.72
CA ILE A 130 15.87 23.69 4.89
C ILE A 130 17.13 23.17 4.21
N LYS A 131 17.47 21.90 4.42
CA LYS A 131 18.61 21.23 3.80
C LYS A 131 18.14 20.22 2.77
N ILE A 132 18.57 20.39 1.53
CA ILE A 132 18.33 19.48 0.42
C ILE A 132 19.59 18.63 0.24
N VAL A 133 19.44 17.31 0.27
CA VAL A 133 20.53 16.33 0.14
C VAL A 133 20.28 15.46 -1.09
N PRO A 134 20.90 15.78 -2.24
CA PRO A 134 20.94 14.88 -3.39
C PRO A 134 21.58 13.53 -3.04
N LEU A 135 20.96 12.45 -3.50
CA LEU A 135 21.43 11.08 -3.28
C LEU A 135 21.76 10.36 -4.59
N MET A 136 21.02 10.63 -5.66
CA MET A 136 21.22 10.00 -6.97
C MET A 136 20.70 10.93 -8.07
N SER A 137 21.44 11.05 -9.17
CA SER A 137 21.01 11.69 -10.42
C SER A 137 20.51 10.64 -11.42
N TRP A 138 19.83 11.07 -12.49
CA TRP A 138 19.36 10.14 -13.53
C TRP A 138 20.50 9.55 -14.37
N GLY A 139 21.57 10.31 -14.58
CA GLY A 139 22.82 9.84 -15.19
C GLY A 139 23.76 9.30 -14.10
N PRO A 140 24.11 8.00 -14.10
CA PRO A 140 24.89 7.38 -13.01
C PRO A 140 26.22 8.06 -12.67
N SER A 141 26.82 8.76 -13.65
CA SER A 141 28.12 9.44 -13.52
C SER A 141 28.00 10.98 -13.54
N PHE A 142 26.79 11.52 -13.45
CA PHE A 142 26.56 12.97 -13.55
C PHE A 142 26.40 13.60 -12.18
N ASN A 143 26.95 14.81 -12.04
CA ASN A 143 26.80 15.64 -10.85
C ASN A 143 25.34 15.98 -10.57
N PHE A 144 25.05 16.33 -9.32
CA PHE A 144 23.71 16.68 -8.89
C PHE A 144 23.41 18.12 -9.27
N SER A 145 22.27 18.35 -9.92
CA SER A 145 21.84 19.70 -10.24
C SER A 145 20.45 20.01 -9.69
N ILE A 146 20.28 21.24 -9.22
CA ILE A 146 19.00 21.82 -8.82
C ILE A 146 18.81 23.09 -9.62
N TRP A 147 17.71 23.18 -10.36
CA TRP A 147 17.45 24.29 -11.28
C TRP A 147 16.81 25.47 -10.57
N TYR A 148 15.77 25.21 -9.79
CA TYR A 148 15.03 26.23 -9.07
C TYR A 148 14.32 25.60 -7.87
N ILE A 149 14.18 26.36 -6.78
CA ILE A 149 13.41 25.98 -5.60
C ILE A 149 12.38 27.06 -5.26
N GLU A 150 11.15 26.64 -4.98
CA GLU A 150 10.15 27.46 -4.32
C GLU A 150 9.73 26.76 -3.02
N LEU A 151 9.55 27.52 -1.94
CA LEU A 151 9.05 26.99 -0.67
C LEU A 151 7.71 27.64 -0.38
N HIS A 152 6.72 26.84 0.00
CA HIS A 152 5.38 27.32 0.32
C HIS A 152 5.03 26.97 1.77
N GLY A 153 4.40 27.89 2.48
CA GLY A 153 4.03 27.66 3.87
C GLY A 153 3.42 28.86 4.58
N ILE A 154 3.36 28.76 5.91
CA ILE A 154 2.72 29.74 6.79
C ILE A 154 3.81 30.52 7.53
N GLU A 155 3.82 31.83 7.35
CA GLU A 155 4.76 32.77 8.00
C GLU A 155 4.02 33.82 8.84
N ASP A 156 2.71 33.66 9.02
CA ASP A 156 1.91 34.51 9.90
C ASP A 156 2.40 34.38 11.36
N PRO A 157 2.89 35.47 11.99
CA PRO A 157 3.34 35.45 13.37
C PRO A 157 2.32 34.90 14.36
N ASP A 158 1.02 35.11 14.12
CA ASP A 158 -0.05 34.66 15.02
C ASP A 158 -0.18 33.12 15.03
N VAL A 159 0.26 32.46 13.95
CA VAL A 159 0.30 30.99 13.84
C VAL A 159 1.68 30.46 14.22
N VAL A 160 2.76 31.07 13.70
CA VAL A 160 4.13 30.57 13.86
C VAL A 160 4.64 30.73 15.28
N GLN A 161 4.34 31.85 15.96
CA GLN A 161 4.88 32.13 17.29
C GLN A 161 4.40 31.11 18.34
N PRO A 162 3.11 30.71 18.40
CA PRO A 162 2.67 29.59 19.23
C PRO A 162 3.41 28.28 18.92
N CYS A 163 3.57 27.94 17.64
CA CYS A 163 4.29 26.73 17.21
C CYS A 163 5.76 26.74 17.62
N LEU A 164 6.43 27.90 17.57
CA LEU A 164 7.82 28.06 17.99
C LEU A 164 7.98 27.88 19.51
N ASN A 165 7.07 28.47 20.28
CA ASN A 165 7.04 28.31 21.74
C ASN A 165 6.78 26.86 22.13
N TRP A 166 5.84 26.20 21.45
CA TRP A 166 5.55 24.78 21.64
C TRP A 166 6.76 23.92 21.28
N TYR A 167 7.34 24.11 20.10
CA TYR A 167 8.47 23.31 19.61
C TYR A 167 9.71 23.44 20.50
N SER A 168 9.97 24.65 21.04
CA SER A 168 11.06 24.88 22.00
C SER A 168 10.83 24.10 23.29
N LYS A 169 9.60 24.14 23.84
CA LYS A 169 9.23 23.34 25.02
C LYS A 169 9.30 21.84 24.75
N TYR A 170 8.84 21.40 23.59
CA TYR A 170 8.90 20.01 23.17
C TYR A 170 10.35 19.50 23.12
N ARG A 171 11.26 20.25 22.50
CA ARG A 171 12.69 19.89 22.46
C ARG A 171 13.33 19.85 23.84
N GLU A 172 12.99 20.79 24.72
CA GLU A 172 13.46 20.80 26.10
C GLU A 172 12.95 19.56 26.86
N GLN A 173 11.68 19.20 26.66
CA GLN A 173 11.09 18.00 27.25
C GLN A 173 11.79 16.72 26.78
N GLU A 174 12.03 16.59 25.48
CA GLU A 174 12.73 15.43 24.92
C GLU A 174 14.19 15.35 25.37
N ALA A 175 14.88 16.49 25.52
CA ALA A 175 16.24 16.52 26.09
C ALA A 175 16.25 16.02 27.55
N ILE A 176 15.29 16.46 28.36
CA ILE A 176 15.13 15.99 29.74
C ILE A 176 14.81 14.48 29.76
N ARG A 177 13.94 14.00 28.88
CA ARG A 177 13.64 12.58 28.73
C ARG A 177 14.86 11.76 28.32
N LEU A 178 15.73 12.27 27.44
CA LEU A 178 17.00 11.61 27.11
C LEU A 178 17.94 11.51 28.31
N CYS A 179 18.04 12.56 29.14
CA CYS A 179 18.80 12.49 30.40
C CYS A 179 18.20 11.48 31.37
N LEU A 180 16.87 11.48 31.55
CA LEU A 180 16.17 10.50 32.39
C LEU A 180 16.41 9.06 31.90
N LYS A 181 16.38 8.81 30.59
CA LYS A 181 16.71 7.51 30.00
C LYS A 181 18.14 7.11 30.34
N HIS A 182 19.10 8.00 30.11
CA HIS A 182 20.51 7.74 30.40
C HIS A 182 20.75 7.43 31.88
N PHE A 183 20.21 8.24 32.79
CA PHE A 183 20.34 7.99 34.23
C PHE A 183 19.70 6.67 34.65
N ARG A 184 18.58 6.29 34.05
CA ARG A 184 17.96 4.99 34.32
C ARG A 184 18.80 3.83 33.80
N GLN A 185 19.32 3.90 32.58
CA GLN A 185 20.16 2.85 32.01
C GLN A 185 21.46 2.65 32.81
N HIS A 186 21.97 3.71 33.44
CA HIS A 186 23.16 3.69 34.29
C HIS A 186 22.88 3.48 35.80
N ASN A 187 21.62 3.21 36.17
CA ASN A 187 21.18 3.05 37.57
C ASN A 187 21.52 4.24 38.49
N TYR A 188 21.54 5.46 37.97
CA TYR A 188 21.74 6.70 38.72
C TYR A 188 20.42 7.19 39.35
N THR A 189 19.89 6.43 40.30
CA THR A 189 18.53 6.61 40.85
C THR A 189 18.30 8.01 41.46
N GLU A 190 19.25 8.52 42.25
CA GLU A 190 19.12 9.84 42.88
C GLU A 190 19.01 10.98 41.85
N ALA A 191 19.83 10.91 40.79
CA ALA A 191 19.82 11.88 39.69
C ALA A 191 18.52 11.79 38.89
N PHE A 192 18.07 10.56 38.60
CA PHE A 192 16.81 10.29 37.92
C PHE A 192 15.61 10.89 38.68
N GLU A 193 15.46 10.56 39.97
CA GLU A 193 14.35 11.02 40.80
C GLU A 193 14.38 12.53 41.01
N SER A 194 15.57 13.09 41.26
CA SER A 194 15.73 14.54 41.46
C SER A 194 15.33 15.32 40.21
N LEU A 195 15.78 14.90 39.03
CA LEU A 195 15.45 15.55 37.76
C LEU A 195 13.96 15.41 37.43
N GLN A 196 13.40 14.20 37.58
CA GLN A 196 11.98 13.95 37.32
C GLN A 196 11.09 14.78 38.26
N LYS A 197 11.40 14.81 39.55
CA LYS A 197 10.65 15.60 40.55
C LYS A 197 10.72 17.10 40.28
N LYS A 198 11.89 17.60 39.89
CA LYS A 198 12.11 19.02 39.62
C LYS A 198 11.39 19.48 38.35
N THR A 199 11.44 18.68 37.28
CA THR A 199 10.90 19.02 35.95
C THR A 199 9.45 18.62 35.77
N ARG A 200 8.96 17.64 36.54
CA ARG A 200 7.64 17.00 36.40
C ARG A 200 7.44 16.32 35.03
N ILE A 201 8.53 15.98 34.35
CA ILE A 201 8.49 15.30 33.06
C ILE A 201 8.62 13.79 33.28
N ALA A 202 7.68 13.03 32.72
CA ALA A 202 7.73 11.57 32.74
C ALA A 202 8.63 11.05 31.61
N LEU A 203 9.45 10.02 31.89
CA LEU A 203 10.23 9.35 30.85
C LEU A 203 9.33 8.59 29.87
N GLU A 204 8.25 8.00 30.37
CA GLU A 204 7.43 7.03 29.66
C GLU A 204 6.08 6.88 30.39
N HIS A 205 5.19 6.09 29.81
CA HIS A 205 3.90 5.78 30.41
C HIS A 205 4.05 4.99 31.74
N PRO A 206 3.22 5.24 32.78
CA PRO A 206 3.33 4.58 34.10
C PRO A 206 3.38 3.05 34.05
N MET A 207 2.69 2.44 33.09
CA MET A 207 2.72 1.00 32.89
C MET A 207 4.11 0.48 32.50
N LEU A 208 4.85 1.21 31.64
CA LEU A 208 6.23 0.86 31.27
C LEU A 208 7.18 1.09 32.44
N THR A 209 6.92 2.11 33.26
CA THR A 209 7.69 2.30 34.51
C THR A 209 7.49 1.13 35.47
N HIS A 210 6.27 0.61 35.58
CA HIS A 210 6.03 -0.59 36.39
C HIS A 210 6.65 -1.85 35.77
N LEU A 211 6.65 -1.98 34.44
CA LEU A 211 7.34 -3.06 33.75
C LEU A 211 8.86 -3.02 34.02
N HIS A 212 9.48 -1.83 33.95
CA HIS A 212 10.88 -1.64 34.31
C HIS A 212 11.16 -2.02 35.77
N GLU A 213 10.33 -1.57 36.71
CA GLU A 213 10.45 -1.90 38.13
C GLU A 213 10.41 -3.41 38.38
N ARG A 214 9.45 -4.12 37.76
CA ARG A 214 9.31 -5.57 37.92
C ARG A 214 10.45 -6.33 37.24
N LEU A 215 10.79 -5.98 36.00
CA LEU A 215 11.77 -6.70 35.20
C LEU A 215 13.19 -6.40 35.66
N VAL A 216 13.58 -5.12 35.61
CA VAL A 216 14.97 -4.68 35.77
C VAL A 216 15.36 -4.66 37.24
N LEU A 217 14.56 -4.01 38.09
CA LEU A 217 14.93 -3.83 39.51
C LEU A 217 14.67 -5.07 40.36
N ARG A 218 13.57 -5.80 40.11
CA ARG A 218 13.16 -6.93 40.96
C ARG A 218 13.45 -8.31 40.37
N GLY A 219 13.59 -8.44 39.05
CA GLY A 219 13.67 -9.76 38.40
C GLY A 219 12.40 -10.59 38.56
N ASP A 220 11.25 -9.93 38.72
CA ASP A 220 9.93 -10.53 38.91
C ASP A 220 9.31 -10.86 37.54
N PHE A 221 9.82 -11.91 36.90
CA PHE A 221 9.43 -12.30 35.54
C PHE A 221 7.96 -12.68 35.43
N ASP A 222 7.38 -13.28 36.47
CA ASP A 222 5.97 -13.70 36.48
C ASP A 222 5.04 -12.48 36.45
N ALA A 223 5.31 -11.45 37.28
CA ALA A 223 4.58 -10.18 37.22
C ALA A 223 4.80 -9.43 35.89
N CYS A 224 5.95 -9.59 35.25
CA CYS A 224 6.20 -9.01 33.92
C CYS A 224 5.30 -9.64 32.86
N GLU A 225 5.15 -10.97 32.86
CA GLU A 225 4.23 -11.65 31.94
C GLU A 225 2.78 -11.18 32.14
N GLU A 226 2.32 -11.02 33.40
CA GLU A 226 0.99 -10.50 33.71
C GLU A 226 0.75 -9.08 33.16
N LEU A 227 1.78 -8.21 33.21
CA LEU A 227 1.70 -6.86 32.63
C LEU A 227 1.62 -6.89 31.11
N ILE A 228 2.37 -7.78 30.45
CA ILE A 228 2.27 -7.96 28.99
C ILE A 228 0.89 -8.51 28.61
N ASP A 229 0.37 -9.50 29.34
CA ASP A 229 -0.99 -10.02 29.16
C ASP A 229 -2.02 -8.89 29.25
N LYS A 230 -1.87 -8.00 30.24
CA LYS A 230 -2.74 -6.82 30.39
C LYS A 230 -2.59 -5.86 29.21
N ALA A 231 -1.37 -5.55 28.78
CA ALA A 231 -1.11 -4.65 27.66
C ALA A 231 -1.75 -5.13 26.35
N VAL A 232 -1.68 -6.43 26.08
CA VAL A 232 -2.30 -7.04 24.90
C VAL A 232 -3.83 -6.97 24.97
N ARG A 233 -4.42 -7.27 26.14
CA ARG A 233 -5.87 -7.14 26.38
C ARG A 233 -6.36 -5.71 26.20
N ASP A 234 -5.59 -4.73 26.69
CA ASP A 234 -5.89 -3.30 26.59
C ASP A 234 -5.64 -2.74 25.18
N GLY A 235 -5.15 -3.56 24.23
CA GLY A 235 -4.98 -3.19 22.83
C GLY A 235 -3.74 -2.34 22.55
N LEU A 236 -2.77 -2.29 23.47
CA LEU A 236 -1.58 -1.44 23.32
C LEU A 236 -0.68 -1.87 22.15
N PHE A 237 -0.75 -3.13 21.72
CA PHE A 237 0.04 -3.63 20.58
C PHE A 237 -0.62 -3.35 19.21
N ASN A 238 -1.84 -2.82 19.17
CA ASN A 238 -2.58 -2.63 17.91
C ASN A 238 -1.83 -1.73 16.93
N GLN A 239 -1.20 -0.64 17.43
CA GLN A 239 -0.41 0.26 16.59
C GLN A 239 0.78 -0.48 15.97
N TYR A 240 1.54 -1.22 16.78
CA TYR A 240 2.68 -2.01 16.29
C TYR A 240 2.23 -3.01 15.22
N ILE A 241 1.15 -3.77 15.48
CA ILE A 241 0.59 -4.74 14.52
C ILE A 241 0.23 -4.05 13.20
N SER A 242 -0.46 -2.90 13.25
CA SER A 242 -0.90 -2.17 12.05
C SER A 242 0.24 -1.65 11.18
N GLN A 243 1.44 -1.51 11.75
CA GLN A 243 2.64 -1.04 11.07
C GLN A 243 3.47 -2.18 10.48
N GLN A 244 3.15 -3.45 10.80
CA GLN A 244 3.85 -4.59 10.24
C GLN A 244 3.42 -4.86 8.80
N ASP A 245 4.36 -5.41 8.03
CA ASP A 245 4.11 -5.90 6.68
C ASP A 245 3.13 -7.08 6.72
N TYR A 246 2.27 -7.15 5.70
CA TYR A 246 1.39 -8.29 5.52
C TYR A 246 2.18 -9.52 5.06
N LYS A 247 1.78 -10.69 5.55
CA LYS A 247 2.17 -11.99 5.02
C LYS A 247 0.98 -12.62 4.27
N PRO A 248 1.16 -13.07 3.02
CA PRO A 248 0.09 -13.72 2.28
C PRO A 248 -0.11 -15.15 2.76
N ARG A 249 -1.36 -15.57 2.95
CA ARG A 249 -1.72 -16.97 3.19
C ARG A 249 -2.71 -17.42 2.13
N TRP A 250 -2.21 -18.15 1.15
CA TRP A 250 -2.99 -18.78 0.11
C TRP A 250 -3.52 -20.14 0.58
N SER A 251 -4.71 -20.51 0.12
CA SER A 251 -5.27 -21.84 0.34
C SER A 251 -6.15 -22.22 -0.85
N GLN A 252 -5.84 -23.36 -1.47
CA GLN A 252 -6.68 -23.91 -2.53
C GLN A 252 -8.01 -24.36 -1.93
N ILE A 253 -9.11 -23.90 -2.50
CA ILE A 253 -10.45 -24.30 -2.12
C ILE A 253 -10.81 -25.54 -2.93
N ILE A 254 -11.11 -26.63 -2.23
CA ILE A 254 -11.67 -27.84 -2.82
C ILE A 254 -13.15 -27.93 -2.41
N PRO A 255 -14.08 -27.56 -3.30
CA PRO A 255 -15.51 -27.64 -3.02
C PRO A 255 -15.94 -29.08 -2.72
N LYS A 256 -16.91 -29.25 -1.81
CA LYS A 256 -17.52 -30.56 -1.56
C LYS A 256 -18.33 -30.97 -2.79
N CYS A 257 -18.12 -32.21 -3.26
CA CYS A 257 -18.98 -32.84 -4.25
C CYS A 257 -19.89 -33.86 -3.55
N ASN A 258 -21.18 -33.89 -3.90
CA ASN A 258 -22.08 -34.94 -3.43
C ASN A 258 -21.75 -36.27 -4.14
N LYS A 259 -21.73 -37.38 -3.40
CA LYS A 259 -21.42 -38.71 -3.95
C LYS A 259 -22.51 -39.13 -4.93
N GLY A 260 -22.20 -39.18 -6.23
CA GLY A 260 -23.10 -39.62 -7.29
C GLY A 260 -23.14 -38.69 -8.50
N ASP A 261 -22.66 -37.46 -8.35
CA ASP A 261 -22.72 -36.45 -9.41
C ASP A 261 -21.47 -36.48 -10.30
N SER A 262 -21.68 -36.36 -11.61
CA SER A 262 -20.64 -36.19 -12.62
C SER A 262 -19.83 -34.90 -12.40
N ASP A 263 -18.81 -34.65 -13.22
CA ASP A 263 -17.97 -33.43 -13.26
C ASP A 263 -18.78 -32.11 -13.51
N ASP A 264 -20.09 -32.18 -13.39
CA ASP A 264 -21.10 -31.18 -13.74
C ASP A 264 -21.53 -30.32 -12.54
N ASN A 265 -20.97 -30.51 -11.34
CA ASN A 265 -21.36 -29.79 -10.13
C ASN A 265 -20.50 -28.57 -9.77
N ARG A 266 -19.58 -28.17 -10.65
CA ARG A 266 -18.74 -27.00 -10.46
C ARG A 266 -18.51 -26.29 -11.79
N PRO A 267 -18.20 -24.99 -11.80
CA PRO A 267 -17.85 -24.29 -13.02
C PRO A 267 -16.60 -24.93 -13.66
N GLY A 268 -16.68 -25.25 -14.95
CA GLY A 268 -15.52 -25.72 -15.73
C GLY A 268 -14.48 -24.62 -16.01
N MET A 269 -13.45 -24.98 -16.77
CA MET A 269 -12.34 -24.09 -17.12
C MET A 269 -12.80 -22.86 -17.90
N ARG A 270 -12.30 -21.67 -17.53
CA ARG A 270 -12.72 -20.41 -18.16
C ARG A 270 -11.76 -19.25 -17.91
N GLY A 271 -11.78 -18.27 -18.80
CA GLY A 271 -11.13 -16.96 -18.64
C GLY A 271 -12.01 -15.85 -19.20
N GLY A 272 -11.84 -14.62 -18.69
CA GLY A 272 -12.70 -13.49 -19.07
C GLY A 272 -14.15 -13.61 -18.55
N HIS A 273 -14.38 -14.54 -17.62
CA HIS A 273 -15.58 -14.63 -16.80
C HIS A 273 -15.59 -13.51 -15.76
N GLN A 274 -16.73 -13.23 -15.14
CA GLN A 274 -16.83 -12.28 -14.04
C GLN A 274 -17.32 -12.96 -12.77
N MET A 275 -16.96 -12.35 -11.64
CA MET A 275 -17.36 -12.76 -10.32
C MET A 275 -17.69 -11.53 -9.51
N VAL A 276 -18.69 -11.67 -8.65
CA VAL A 276 -19.06 -10.72 -7.59
C VAL A 276 -19.30 -11.51 -6.30
N ILE A 277 -19.20 -10.85 -5.15
CA ILE A 277 -19.44 -11.49 -3.86
C ILE A 277 -20.51 -10.71 -3.11
N ASP A 278 -21.50 -11.44 -2.61
CA ASP A 278 -22.39 -10.96 -1.57
C ASP A 278 -21.76 -11.27 -0.21
N VAL A 279 -21.14 -10.25 0.37
CA VAL A 279 -20.38 -10.37 1.63
C VAL A 279 -21.26 -10.67 2.84
N GLN A 280 -22.56 -10.39 2.78
CA GLN A 280 -23.48 -10.67 3.89
C GLN A 280 -23.81 -12.15 4.01
N THR A 281 -23.92 -12.85 2.87
CA THR A 281 -24.20 -14.30 2.84
C THR A 281 -22.96 -15.15 2.55
N GLU A 282 -21.80 -14.51 2.36
CA GLU A 282 -20.55 -15.13 1.91
C GLU A 282 -20.76 -15.99 0.64
N THR A 283 -21.51 -15.42 -0.33
CA THR A 283 -21.83 -16.11 -1.59
C THR A 283 -21.12 -15.44 -2.76
N VAL A 284 -20.30 -16.23 -3.47
CA VAL A 284 -19.60 -15.78 -4.68
C VAL A 284 -20.40 -16.20 -5.91
N TYR A 285 -20.80 -15.23 -6.72
CA TYR A 285 -21.47 -15.48 -8.00
C TYR A 285 -20.46 -15.45 -9.14
N LEU A 286 -20.61 -16.35 -10.11
CA LEU A 286 -19.74 -16.46 -11.28
C LEU A 286 -20.60 -16.59 -12.54
N PHE A 287 -20.30 -15.79 -13.56
CA PHE A 287 -21.01 -15.83 -14.85
C PHE A 287 -20.06 -15.88 -16.05
N GLY A 288 -20.42 -16.74 -17.01
CA GLY A 288 -19.89 -16.78 -18.36
C GLY A 288 -18.37 -17.01 -18.44
N GLY A 289 -17.74 -16.32 -19.40
CA GLY A 289 -16.34 -16.49 -19.77
C GLY A 289 -16.15 -17.34 -21.02
N TRP A 290 -14.90 -17.67 -21.32
CA TRP A 290 -14.51 -18.47 -22.48
C TRP A 290 -13.65 -19.66 -22.05
N ASP A 291 -14.01 -20.86 -22.49
CA ASP A 291 -13.42 -22.13 -22.03
C ASP A 291 -12.15 -22.59 -22.78
N GLY A 292 -11.79 -21.90 -23.87
CA GLY A 292 -10.77 -22.39 -24.80
C GLY A 292 -11.30 -22.54 -26.23
N THR A 293 -12.61 -22.64 -26.36
CA THR A 293 -13.31 -22.96 -27.60
C THR A 293 -14.52 -22.05 -27.81
N GLN A 294 -15.35 -21.85 -26.79
CA GLN A 294 -16.60 -21.10 -26.88
C GLN A 294 -16.84 -20.20 -25.66
N ASP A 295 -17.69 -19.20 -25.85
CA ASP A 295 -18.24 -18.42 -24.74
C ASP A 295 -19.29 -19.24 -23.98
N LEU A 296 -19.40 -18.98 -22.68
CA LEU A 296 -20.28 -19.70 -21.76
C LEU A 296 -21.44 -18.81 -21.30
N ALA A 297 -22.61 -19.42 -21.07
CA ALA A 297 -23.83 -18.78 -20.56
C ALA A 297 -24.25 -19.35 -19.20
N ASP A 298 -23.39 -20.14 -18.55
CA ASP A 298 -23.67 -20.74 -17.26
C ASP A 298 -23.46 -19.75 -16.11
N PHE A 299 -24.33 -19.84 -15.10
CA PHE A 299 -24.35 -18.98 -13.92
C PHE A 299 -24.33 -19.81 -12.65
N TRP A 300 -23.42 -19.47 -11.75
CA TRP A 300 -23.07 -20.27 -10.58
C TRP A 300 -23.03 -19.42 -9.32
N ALA A 301 -23.36 -20.04 -8.19
CA ALA A 301 -23.11 -19.50 -6.85
C ALA A 301 -22.26 -20.47 -6.04
N TYR A 302 -21.27 -19.96 -5.33
CA TYR A 302 -20.49 -20.69 -4.35
C TYR A 302 -20.79 -20.17 -2.96
N SER A 303 -21.26 -21.04 -2.07
CA SER A 303 -21.41 -20.73 -0.65
C SER A 303 -20.10 -21.04 0.07
N VAL A 304 -19.47 -20.02 0.65
CA VAL A 304 -18.26 -20.18 1.48
C VAL A 304 -18.55 -21.04 2.71
N LYS A 305 -19.69 -20.79 3.37
CA LYS A 305 -20.12 -21.51 4.56
C LYS A 305 -20.29 -23.01 4.31
N GLU A 306 -20.98 -23.37 3.22
CA GLU A 306 -21.23 -24.78 2.91
C GLU A 306 -20.05 -25.45 2.18
N ASN A 307 -19.14 -24.64 1.63
CA ASN A 307 -18.06 -25.03 0.73
C ASN A 307 -18.58 -25.80 -0.48
N GLN A 308 -19.59 -25.24 -1.16
CA GLN A 308 -20.28 -25.90 -2.28
C GLN A 308 -20.66 -24.91 -3.38
N TRP A 309 -20.51 -25.37 -4.63
CA TRP A 309 -21.07 -24.71 -5.80
C TRP A 309 -22.51 -25.17 -6.03
N ALA A 310 -23.36 -24.25 -6.46
CA ALA A 310 -24.69 -24.50 -6.98
C ALA A 310 -24.76 -23.91 -8.40
N CYS A 311 -25.20 -24.72 -9.36
CA CYS A 311 -25.54 -24.22 -10.69
C CYS A 311 -26.89 -23.53 -10.60
N ILE A 312 -26.92 -22.21 -10.76
CA ILE A 312 -28.16 -21.43 -10.79
C ILE A 312 -28.82 -21.63 -12.15
N SER A 313 -28.03 -21.52 -13.22
CA SER A 313 -28.51 -21.68 -14.59
C SER A 313 -27.41 -22.30 -15.46
N ARG A 314 -27.77 -23.25 -16.31
CA ARG A 314 -26.87 -23.82 -17.33
C ARG A 314 -26.76 -22.93 -18.56
N ASP A 315 -27.77 -22.12 -18.79
CA ASP A 315 -27.91 -21.28 -19.97
C ASP A 315 -28.88 -20.14 -19.65
N THR A 316 -28.33 -19.03 -19.19
CA THR A 316 -29.13 -17.87 -18.77
C THR A 316 -29.98 -17.30 -19.90
N GLU A 317 -29.60 -17.47 -21.16
CA GLU A 317 -30.37 -16.97 -22.31
C GLU A 317 -31.75 -17.62 -22.41
N LYS A 318 -31.85 -18.90 -22.01
CA LYS A 318 -33.13 -19.62 -21.94
C LYS A 318 -34.05 -19.14 -20.81
N GLU A 319 -33.51 -18.36 -19.89
CA GLU A 319 -34.17 -17.86 -18.68
C GLU A 319 -34.29 -16.32 -18.68
N ASN A 320 -34.35 -15.72 -19.88
CA ASN A 320 -34.40 -14.27 -20.11
C ASN A 320 -33.18 -13.49 -19.59
N GLY A 321 -32.10 -14.20 -19.30
CA GLY A 321 -30.81 -13.62 -18.92
C GLY A 321 -29.90 -13.37 -20.12
N PRO A 322 -28.65 -12.95 -19.85
CA PRO A 322 -27.70 -12.60 -20.88
C PRO A 322 -27.29 -13.84 -21.71
N SER A 323 -27.06 -13.64 -23.01
CA SER A 323 -26.43 -14.66 -23.87
C SER A 323 -25.02 -15.04 -23.39
N ALA A 324 -24.49 -16.15 -23.90
CA ALA A 324 -23.08 -16.54 -23.72
C ALA A 324 -22.13 -15.38 -24.01
N ARG A 325 -21.18 -15.10 -23.10
CA ARG A 325 -20.28 -13.94 -23.22
C ARG A 325 -19.00 -14.04 -22.39
N SER A 326 -17.96 -13.37 -22.87
CA SER A 326 -16.69 -13.11 -22.15
C SER A 326 -16.27 -11.64 -22.26
N CYS A 327 -15.33 -11.22 -21.42
CA CYS A 327 -14.82 -9.84 -21.32
C CYS A 327 -15.90 -8.78 -21.02
N HIS A 328 -17.01 -9.22 -20.44
CA HIS A 328 -18.08 -8.41 -19.87
C HIS A 328 -17.70 -7.97 -18.44
N LYS A 329 -18.57 -7.17 -17.81
CA LYS A 329 -18.41 -6.75 -16.41
C LYS A 329 -19.66 -7.05 -15.60
N MET A 330 -19.44 -7.37 -14.31
CA MET A 330 -20.49 -7.51 -13.31
C MET A 330 -20.20 -6.61 -12.12
N CYS A 331 -21.24 -6.06 -11.50
CA CYS A 331 -21.17 -5.42 -10.19
C CYS A 331 -22.42 -5.81 -9.38
N ILE A 332 -22.33 -5.74 -8.06
CA ILE A 332 -23.41 -6.12 -7.15
C ILE A 332 -23.83 -4.91 -6.30
N ASP A 333 -25.12 -4.63 -6.28
CA ASP A 333 -25.75 -3.79 -5.27
C ASP A 333 -26.01 -4.65 -4.04
N SER A 334 -25.15 -4.51 -3.03
CA SER A 334 -25.23 -5.29 -1.80
C SER A 334 -26.45 -4.94 -0.93
N GLN A 335 -27.03 -3.74 -1.07
CA GLN A 335 -28.22 -3.36 -0.31
C GLN A 335 -29.49 -3.91 -0.95
N ARG A 336 -29.56 -3.92 -2.29
CA ARG A 336 -30.71 -4.44 -3.04
C ARG A 336 -30.57 -5.90 -3.42
N ARG A 337 -29.41 -6.51 -3.19
CA ARG A 337 -29.06 -7.89 -3.58
C ARG A 337 -29.30 -8.13 -5.07
N GLN A 338 -28.79 -7.21 -5.90
CA GLN A 338 -28.97 -7.23 -7.35
C GLN A 338 -27.63 -7.21 -8.07
N ILE A 339 -27.49 -8.02 -9.12
CA ILE A 339 -26.27 -8.14 -9.90
C ILE A 339 -26.51 -7.59 -11.29
N TYR A 340 -25.70 -6.63 -11.71
CA TYR A 340 -25.81 -5.98 -13.02
C TYR A 340 -24.72 -6.48 -13.95
N THR A 341 -25.07 -6.74 -15.21
CA THR A 341 -24.15 -7.31 -16.21
C THR A 341 -24.19 -6.48 -17.49
N LEU A 342 -23.01 -6.03 -17.95
CA LEU A 342 -22.87 -5.19 -19.14
C LEU A 342 -21.69 -5.62 -20.02
N GLY A 343 -21.87 -5.45 -21.34
CA GLY A 343 -20.83 -5.61 -22.35
C GLY A 343 -20.53 -7.06 -22.70
N ARG A 344 -19.66 -7.24 -23.71
CA ARG A 344 -19.11 -8.52 -24.18
C ARG A 344 -18.11 -8.30 -25.30
N TYR A 345 -17.15 -9.21 -25.44
CA TYR A 345 -16.35 -9.31 -26.65
C TYR A 345 -17.09 -10.11 -27.74
N LEU A 346 -16.86 -9.74 -29.01
CA LEU A 346 -17.33 -10.50 -30.18
C LEU A 346 -16.20 -10.57 -31.22
N ASP A 347 -15.98 -11.75 -31.78
CA ASP A 347 -15.04 -11.94 -32.88
C ASP A 347 -15.47 -11.16 -34.13
N SER A 348 -14.50 -10.68 -34.93
CA SER A 348 -14.81 -9.88 -36.13
C SER A 348 -15.65 -10.62 -37.16
N SER A 349 -15.59 -11.96 -37.20
CA SER A 349 -16.38 -12.80 -38.11
C SER A 349 -17.89 -12.77 -37.83
N VAL A 350 -18.31 -12.46 -36.60
CA VAL A 350 -19.72 -12.49 -36.18
C VAL A 350 -20.35 -11.10 -36.01
N ARG A 351 -19.60 -10.02 -36.25
CA ARG A 351 -20.07 -8.63 -36.05
C ARG A 351 -21.00 -8.16 -37.17
N ASN A 352 -22.25 -7.90 -36.82
CA ASN A 352 -23.25 -7.23 -37.64
C ASN A 352 -24.06 -6.21 -36.81
N SER A 353 -24.90 -5.40 -37.46
CA SER A 353 -25.65 -4.33 -36.78
C SER A 353 -26.55 -4.83 -35.64
N LYS A 354 -27.13 -6.03 -35.75
CA LYS A 354 -27.96 -6.62 -34.68
C LYS A 354 -27.12 -7.14 -33.52
N SER A 355 -25.97 -7.76 -33.80
CA SER A 355 -25.11 -8.32 -32.76
C SER A 355 -24.39 -7.26 -31.92
N LEU A 356 -24.30 -6.02 -32.41
CA LEU A 356 -23.60 -4.91 -31.74
C LEU A 356 -24.47 -4.09 -30.78
N LYS A 357 -25.73 -4.47 -30.58
CA LYS A 357 -26.55 -3.90 -29.51
C LYS A 357 -25.87 -4.12 -28.15
N SER A 358 -25.87 -3.07 -27.33
CA SER A 358 -25.31 -3.09 -25.98
C SER A 358 -26.39 -3.47 -24.98
N ASP A 359 -26.63 -4.76 -24.80
CA ASP A 359 -27.63 -5.25 -23.87
C ASP A 359 -27.19 -5.08 -22.39
N PHE A 360 -28.15 -4.79 -21.51
CA PHE A 360 -27.90 -4.57 -20.09
C PHE A 360 -28.92 -5.31 -19.23
N TYR A 361 -28.43 -6.13 -18.30
CA TYR A 361 -29.26 -7.02 -17.49
C TYR A 361 -29.06 -6.80 -16.00
N CYS A 362 -30.10 -7.12 -15.23
CA CYS A 362 -30.07 -7.25 -13.79
C CYS A 362 -30.55 -8.66 -13.39
N TYR A 363 -29.82 -9.30 -12.49
CA TYR A 363 -30.24 -10.50 -11.79
C TYR A 363 -30.65 -10.13 -10.37
N ASP A 364 -31.88 -10.47 -10.01
CA ASP A 364 -32.37 -10.33 -8.64
C ASP A 364 -32.07 -11.61 -7.86
N ILE A 365 -31.22 -11.51 -6.82
CA ILE A 365 -30.75 -12.67 -6.07
C ILE A 365 -31.89 -13.32 -5.30
N ASP A 366 -32.79 -12.51 -4.73
CA ASP A 366 -33.85 -13.02 -3.85
C ASP A 366 -35.00 -13.62 -4.65
N ALA A 367 -35.34 -13.01 -5.80
CA ALA A 367 -36.33 -13.56 -6.72
C ALA A 367 -35.79 -14.69 -7.61
N ASN A 368 -34.47 -14.82 -7.72
CA ASN A 368 -33.78 -15.78 -8.59
C ASN A 368 -34.20 -15.65 -10.06
N THR A 369 -34.24 -14.41 -10.56
CA THR A 369 -34.70 -14.10 -11.93
C THR A 369 -33.85 -13.03 -12.60
N TRP A 370 -33.65 -13.19 -13.91
CA TRP A 370 -33.05 -12.17 -14.77
C TRP A 370 -34.11 -11.20 -15.31
N THR A 371 -33.73 -9.93 -15.45
CA THR A 371 -34.49 -8.88 -16.11
C THR A 371 -33.60 -8.15 -17.11
N LEU A 372 -34.07 -8.03 -18.36
CA LEU A 372 -33.47 -7.16 -19.36
C LEU A 372 -33.84 -5.70 -19.06
N LEU A 373 -32.85 -4.88 -18.74
CA LEU A 373 -33.04 -3.46 -18.42
C LEU A 373 -33.02 -2.58 -19.68
N SER A 374 -32.21 -2.95 -20.67
CA SER A 374 -32.06 -2.22 -21.93
C SER A 374 -31.63 -3.16 -23.05
N GLU A 375 -32.34 -3.12 -24.19
CA GLU A 375 -31.91 -3.83 -25.40
C GLU A 375 -30.64 -3.23 -26.02
N ASP A 376 -30.45 -1.91 -25.91
CA ASP A 376 -29.30 -1.20 -26.45
C ASP A 376 -29.03 0.06 -25.65
N THR A 377 -28.06 0.00 -24.73
CA THR A 377 -27.76 1.13 -23.83
C THR A 377 -27.34 2.37 -24.61
N SER A 378 -26.82 2.23 -25.84
CA SER A 378 -26.46 3.40 -26.65
C SER A 378 -27.66 4.20 -27.14
N ALA A 379 -28.81 3.55 -27.33
CA ALA A 379 -30.07 4.22 -27.66
C ALA A 379 -30.67 4.92 -26.43
N ASP A 380 -30.36 4.41 -25.23
CA ASP A 380 -30.87 4.91 -23.94
C ASP A 380 -29.94 5.95 -23.29
N GLY A 381 -28.99 6.52 -24.06
CA GLY A 381 -28.04 7.54 -23.59
C GLY A 381 -26.84 7.02 -22.80
N GLY A 382 -26.67 5.69 -22.74
CA GLY A 382 -25.56 5.00 -22.12
C GLY A 382 -24.43 4.61 -23.11
N PRO A 383 -23.50 3.74 -22.67
CA PRO A 383 -22.36 3.35 -23.48
C PRO A 383 -22.77 2.47 -24.67
N LYS A 384 -21.95 2.49 -25.73
CA LYS A 384 -22.02 1.50 -26.83
C LYS A 384 -21.52 0.14 -26.37
N LEU A 385 -21.67 -0.88 -27.21
CA LEU A 385 -21.18 -2.22 -26.87
C LEU A 385 -19.65 -2.22 -26.70
N VAL A 386 -19.23 -2.45 -25.46
CA VAL A 386 -17.84 -2.43 -25.02
C VAL A 386 -17.39 -3.76 -24.43
N PHE A 387 -16.08 -3.98 -24.45
CA PHE A 387 -15.41 -5.06 -23.74
C PHE A 387 -14.14 -4.54 -23.04
N ASP A 388 -13.69 -5.26 -22.00
CA ASP A 388 -12.55 -4.87 -21.15
C ASP A 388 -12.68 -3.46 -20.52
N HIS A 389 -13.91 -2.97 -20.38
CA HIS A 389 -14.28 -1.82 -19.57
C HIS A 389 -14.26 -2.20 -18.08
N GLN A 390 -14.46 -1.23 -17.19
CA GLN A 390 -14.73 -1.50 -15.78
C GLN A 390 -16.09 -0.97 -15.35
N MET A 391 -16.64 -1.58 -14.31
CA MET A 391 -17.93 -1.25 -13.73
C MET A 391 -17.85 -1.34 -12.21
N CYS A 392 -18.32 -0.31 -11.50
CA CYS A 392 -18.34 -0.24 -10.04
C CYS A 392 -19.73 0.18 -9.54
N MET A 393 -20.09 -0.25 -8.33
CA MET A 393 -21.37 0.04 -7.70
C MET A 393 -21.17 0.96 -6.49
N ASP A 394 -21.96 2.03 -6.42
CA ASP A 394 -22.25 2.79 -5.20
C ASP A 394 -23.59 2.30 -4.65
N SER A 395 -23.54 1.29 -3.76
CA SER A 395 -24.75 0.69 -3.17
C SER A 395 -25.54 1.66 -2.29
N GLU A 396 -24.91 2.75 -1.79
CA GLU A 396 -25.59 3.74 -0.96
C GLU A 396 -26.51 4.64 -1.79
N LYS A 397 -26.05 5.07 -2.97
CA LYS A 397 -26.85 5.88 -3.91
C LYS A 397 -27.55 5.07 -5.01
N HIS A 398 -27.35 3.76 -5.04
CA HIS A 398 -27.81 2.89 -6.13
C HIS A 398 -27.35 3.37 -7.52
N MET A 399 -26.08 3.75 -7.62
CA MET A 399 -25.45 4.26 -8.83
C MET A 399 -24.38 3.30 -9.36
N ILE A 400 -24.39 3.04 -10.66
CA ILE A 400 -23.34 2.25 -11.33
C ILE A 400 -22.47 3.21 -12.13
N TYR A 401 -21.16 3.09 -12.00
CA TYR A 401 -20.18 3.83 -12.81
C TYR A 401 -19.50 2.87 -13.78
N THR A 402 -19.45 3.23 -15.06
CA THR A 402 -18.79 2.46 -16.12
C THR A 402 -17.76 3.30 -16.84
N PHE A 403 -16.54 2.80 -17.00
CA PHE A 403 -15.45 3.55 -17.64
C PHE A 403 -14.61 2.69 -18.59
N GLY A 404 -14.18 3.33 -19.67
CA GLY A 404 -13.22 2.77 -20.62
C GLY A 404 -13.78 1.59 -21.41
N GLY A 405 -12.88 0.69 -21.82
CA GLY A 405 -13.23 -0.39 -22.74
C GLY A 405 -13.23 0.04 -24.19
N ARG A 406 -13.05 -0.94 -25.09
CA ARG A 406 -13.04 -0.70 -26.54
C ARG A 406 -14.45 -0.88 -27.09
N ILE A 407 -14.88 0.08 -27.90
CA ILE A 407 -16.17 0.05 -28.60
C ILE A 407 -16.05 -0.90 -29.80
N LEU A 408 -17.02 -1.82 -29.93
CA LEU A 408 -17.12 -2.71 -31.09
C LEU A 408 -17.83 -2.02 -32.26
N THR A 409 -17.29 -2.20 -33.47
CA THR A 409 -17.81 -1.63 -34.72
C THR A 409 -18.12 -2.71 -35.76
N CYS A 410 -19.05 -2.41 -36.69
CA CYS A 410 -19.41 -3.30 -37.81
C CYS A 410 -18.25 -3.42 -38.81
N ASN A 411 -18.13 -4.57 -39.47
CA ASN A 411 -17.31 -4.68 -40.66
C ASN A 411 -18.05 -3.97 -41.82
N GLY A 412 -17.48 -2.87 -42.34
CA GLY A 412 -18.00 -2.18 -43.53
C GLY A 412 -18.55 -0.78 -43.34
N SER A 413 -18.26 -0.07 -42.24
CA SER A 413 -18.36 1.40 -42.27
C SER A 413 -17.26 1.92 -43.21
N VAL A 414 -17.62 2.04 -44.48
CA VAL A 414 -16.83 2.71 -45.51
C VAL A 414 -16.87 4.20 -45.17
N ASP A 415 -16.00 4.62 -44.25
CA ASP A 415 -15.52 5.99 -44.23
C ASP A 415 -14.04 5.96 -44.60
N ASP A 416 -13.68 6.93 -45.41
CA ASP A 416 -12.65 6.86 -46.44
C ASP A 416 -11.22 6.66 -45.89
N GLY A 417 -10.32 6.15 -46.74
CA GLY A 417 -8.99 5.65 -46.39
C GLY A 417 -8.16 6.54 -45.44
N ARG A 418 -8.03 6.08 -44.19
CA ARG A 418 -6.88 6.18 -43.25
C ARG A 418 -7.19 5.22 -42.09
N THR A 419 -6.20 4.52 -41.55
CA THR A 419 -6.32 3.57 -40.44
C THR A 419 -7.23 4.10 -39.31
N SER A 420 -8.49 3.64 -39.24
CA SER A 420 -9.41 4.04 -38.16
C SER A 420 -8.85 3.54 -36.83
N GLU A 421 -8.44 4.46 -35.97
CA GLU A 421 -7.99 4.11 -34.63
C GLU A 421 -9.13 3.43 -33.83
N PRO A 422 -8.81 2.54 -32.89
CA PRO A 422 -9.81 1.97 -31.98
C PRO A 422 -10.56 3.06 -31.21
N GLN A 423 -11.89 3.00 -31.20
CA GLN A 423 -12.73 3.87 -30.37
C GLN A 423 -12.89 3.30 -28.95
N PHE A 424 -12.94 4.17 -27.96
CA PHE A 424 -13.10 3.81 -26.55
C PHE A 424 -14.29 4.53 -25.93
N SER A 425 -14.88 3.94 -24.88
CA SER A 425 -16.01 4.55 -24.16
C SER A 425 -15.53 5.46 -23.04
N GLY A 426 -16.24 6.57 -22.81
CA GLY A 426 -16.02 7.49 -21.70
C GLY A 426 -16.50 6.94 -20.35
N LEU A 427 -16.64 7.84 -19.37
CA LEU A 427 -17.19 7.57 -18.04
C LEU A 427 -18.69 7.88 -18.04
N TYR A 428 -19.50 6.87 -17.76
CA TYR A 428 -20.94 7.00 -17.59
C TYR A 428 -21.35 6.62 -16.17
N ALA A 429 -22.48 7.18 -15.74
CA ALA A 429 -23.20 6.79 -14.54
C ALA A 429 -24.61 6.29 -14.91
N TYR A 430 -25.09 5.25 -14.24
CA TYR A 430 -26.45 4.75 -14.35
C TYR A 430 -27.14 4.79 -13.00
N HIS A 431 -28.32 5.40 -12.97
CA HIS A 431 -29.13 5.49 -11.77
C HIS A 431 -30.12 4.33 -11.72
N CYS A 432 -29.88 3.33 -10.87
CA CYS A 432 -30.60 2.06 -10.90
C CYS A 432 -32.11 2.20 -10.65
N GLN A 433 -32.53 3.11 -9.78
CA GLN A 433 -33.96 3.33 -9.51
C GLN A 433 -34.68 4.11 -10.62
N ALA A 434 -34.01 5.10 -11.23
CA ALA A 434 -34.59 5.91 -12.29
C ALA A 434 -34.52 5.23 -13.66
N GLY A 435 -33.61 4.25 -13.82
CA GLY A 435 -33.42 3.54 -15.07
C GLY A 435 -32.72 4.36 -16.16
N SER A 436 -31.93 5.37 -15.78
CA SER A 436 -31.38 6.36 -16.71
C SER A 436 -29.86 6.44 -16.68
N TRP A 437 -29.25 6.59 -17.86
CA TRP A 437 -27.81 6.84 -18.03
C TRP A 437 -27.49 8.34 -18.03
N SER A 438 -26.25 8.67 -17.65
CA SER A 438 -25.68 10.01 -17.75
C SER A 438 -24.21 9.90 -18.13
N LEU A 439 -23.79 10.63 -19.16
CA LEU A 439 -22.39 10.76 -19.54
C LEU A 439 -21.72 11.78 -18.62
N LEU A 440 -20.70 11.36 -17.89
CA LEU A 440 -19.95 12.23 -16.98
C LEU A 440 -18.73 12.84 -17.69
N ARG A 441 -17.95 12.01 -18.39
CA ARG A 441 -16.74 12.44 -19.10
C ARG A 441 -16.57 11.66 -20.41
N GLU A 442 -16.24 12.36 -21.48
CA GLU A 442 -15.90 11.74 -22.77
C GLU A 442 -14.48 11.15 -22.77
N ASP A 443 -14.14 10.36 -23.79
CA ASP A 443 -12.76 9.93 -24.03
C ASP A 443 -11.94 11.10 -24.60
N SER A 444 -11.25 11.84 -23.73
CA SER A 444 -10.53 13.06 -24.11
C SER A 444 -9.10 12.84 -24.58
N CYS A 445 -8.63 11.59 -24.72
CA CYS A 445 -7.29 11.27 -25.20
C CYS A 445 -6.13 11.98 -24.43
N ASN A 446 -6.35 12.38 -23.16
CA ASN A 446 -5.48 13.25 -22.35
C ASN A 446 -5.30 14.68 -22.91
N ALA A 447 -6.38 15.34 -23.33
CA ALA A 447 -6.35 16.72 -23.86
C ALA A 447 -6.05 17.81 -22.81
N GLY A 448 -6.02 17.48 -21.51
CA GLY A 448 -5.85 18.42 -20.41
C GLY A 448 -5.54 17.76 -19.06
N PRO A 449 -5.30 18.56 -18.01
CA PRO A 449 -4.97 18.06 -16.67
C PRO A 449 -6.16 17.43 -15.92
N GLU A 450 -7.40 17.79 -16.27
CA GLU A 450 -8.64 17.22 -15.70
C GLU A 450 -9.28 16.15 -16.62
N ASP A 451 -8.59 15.81 -17.71
CA ASP A 451 -9.08 14.90 -18.74
C ASP A 451 -8.69 13.45 -18.43
N ILE A 452 -9.66 12.54 -18.58
CA ILE A 452 -9.43 11.10 -18.36
C ILE A 452 -9.32 10.36 -19.69
N GLN A 453 -8.19 9.68 -19.90
CA GLN A 453 -8.00 8.86 -21.10
C GLN A 453 -8.63 7.48 -20.92
N SER A 454 -9.53 7.11 -21.83
CA SER A 454 -10.14 5.77 -21.84
C SER A 454 -9.15 4.69 -22.27
N ARG A 455 -9.35 3.48 -21.75
CA ARG A 455 -8.39 2.37 -21.85
C ARG A 455 -9.04 1.02 -21.60
N ILE A 456 -8.39 -0.07 -21.98
CA ILE A 456 -8.83 -1.45 -21.73
C ILE A 456 -8.01 -2.11 -20.62
N GLY A 457 -8.63 -3.03 -19.88
CA GLY A 457 -7.93 -3.87 -18.89
C GLY A 457 -7.32 -3.11 -17.72
N HIS A 458 -7.74 -1.87 -17.48
CA HIS A 458 -7.38 -1.08 -16.31
C HIS A 458 -8.12 -1.58 -15.07
N CYS A 459 -7.68 -1.14 -13.89
CA CYS A 459 -8.45 -1.30 -12.67
C CYS A 459 -9.26 -0.02 -12.41
N MET A 460 -10.51 -0.18 -11.97
CA MET A 460 -11.36 0.89 -11.46
C MET A 460 -12.02 0.37 -10.19
N LEU A 461 -11.97 1.15 -9.12
CA LEU A 461 -12.50 0.78 -7.80
C LEU A 461 -13.24 1.98 -7.21
N PHE A 462 -14.39 1.74 -6.59
CA PHE A 462 -15.15 2.79 -5.89
C PHE A 462 -14.87 2.73 -4.39
N HIS A 463 -14.42 3.85 -3.81
CA HIS A 463 -14.23 3.98 -2.39
C HIS A 463 -15.48 4.58 -1.74
N THR A 464 -16.24 3.77 -1.01
CA THR A 464 -17.55 4.17 -0.46
C THR A 464 -17.48 5.38 0.48
N ARG A 465 -16.47 5.46 1.36
CA ARG A 465 -16.33 6.59 2.30
C ARG A 465 -15.86 7.90 1.66
N ASN A 466 -14.86 7.84 0.78
CA ASN A 466 -14.32 9.02 0.09
C ASN A 466 -15.18 9.42 -1.12
N ARG A 467 -16.05 8.52 -1.59
CA ARG A 467 -16.89 8.68 -2.78
C ARG A 467 -16.08 8.98 -4.05
N CYS A 468 -14.91 8.36 -4.16
CA CYS A 468 -14.03 8.50 -5.32
C CYS A 468 -13.88 7.19 -6.09
N LEU A 469 -13.77 7.30 -7.42
CA LEU A 469 -13.29 6.23 -8.29
C LEU A 469 -11.77 6.29 -8.38
N TYR A 470 -11.07 5.21 -8.11
CA TYR A 470 -9.64 5.07 -8.28
C TYR A 470 -9.34 4.27 -9.55
N VAL A 471 -8.59 4.86 -10.48
CA VAL A 471 -8.32 4.29 -11.80
C VAL A 471 -6.82 4.23 -12.08
N PHE A 472 -6.32 3.05 -12.44
CA PHE A 472 -4.91 2.87 -12.79
C PHE A 472 -4.67 1.70 -13.74
N GLY A 473 -3.50 1.73 -14.37
CA GLY A 473 -3.04 0.66 -15.24
C GLY A 473 -3.82 0.57 -16.55
N GLY A 474 -3.79 -0.62 -17.16
CA GLY A 474 -4.44 -0.90 -18.43
C GLY A 474 -3.61 -0.54 -19.64
N GLN A 475 -4.27 -0.53 -20.80
CA GLN A 475 -3.62 -0.35 -22.09
C GLN A 475 -4.51 0.48 -23.03
N ARG A 476 -3.88 1.31 -23.84
CA ARG A 476 -4.50 1.95 -24.99
C ARG A 476 -3.63 1.69 -26.23
N SER A 477 -4.22 1.07 -27.25
CA SER A 477 -3.50 0.66 -28.46
C SER A 477 -2.27 -0.21 -28.13
N LYS A 478 -1.04 0.26 -28.38
CA LYS A 478 0.20 -0.47 -28.04
C LYS A 478 0.86 0.01 -26.74
N THR A 479 0.26 0.99 -26.07
CA THR A 479 0.83 1.68 -24.92
C THR A 479 0.20 1.15 -23.64
N TYR A 480 1.02 0.59 -22.75
CA TYR A 480 0.60 0.32 -21.38
C TYR A 480 0.60 1.62 -20.59
N LEU A 481 -0.50 1.85 -19.88
CA LEU A 481 -0.71 3.04 -19.09
C LEU A 481 -0.33 2.75 -17.63
N ASN A 482 0.17 3.77 -16.96
CA ASN A 482 0.72 3.68 -15.61
C ASN A 482 0.51 4.95 -14.78
N ASP A 483 -0.30 5.85 -15.33
CA ASP A 483 -1.00 6.83 -14.54
C ASP A 483 -1.96 6.15 -13.56
N PHE A 484 -2.19 6.85 -12.47
CA PHE A 484 -3.08 6.52 -11.39
C PHE A 484 -3.76 7.82 -10.96
N PHE A 485 -5.08 7.86 -11.00
CA PHE A 485 -5.85 9.03 -10.60
C PHE A 485 -7.10 8.62 -9.81
N SER A 486 -7.61 9.57 -9.04
CA SER A 486 -8.92 9.52 -8.40
C SER A 486 -9.89 10.47 -9.12
N TYR A 487 -11.17 10.09 -9.17
CA TYR A 487 -12.27 10.92 -9.65
C TYR A 487 -13.34 11.03 -8.55
N ASP A 488 -13.54 12.23 -8.03
CA ASP A 488 -14.61 12.55 -7.07
C ASP A 488 -15.96 12.59 -7.81
N VAL A 489 -16.84 11.64 -7.49
CA VAL A 489 -18.13 11.48 -8.19
C VAL A 489 -19.17 12.54 -7.79
N ASP A 490 -18.98 13.21 -6.66
CA ASP A 490 -19.90 14.24 -6.17
C ASP A 490 -19.42 15.64 -6.58
N GLY A 491 -18.10 15.88 -6.55
CA GLY A 491 -17.47 17.16 -6.90
C GLY A 491 -17.07 17.31 -8.37
N ASP A 492 -17.12 16.23 -9.16
CA ASP A 492 -16.67 16.18 -10.56
C ASP A 492 -15.21 16.67 -10.74
N HIS A 493 -14.31 16.18 -9.89
CA HIS A 493 -12.90 16.57 -9.85
C HIS A 493 -11.96 15.38 -10.03
N VAL A 494 -10.89 15.56 -10.82
CA VAL A 494 -9.84 14.55 -11.05
C VAL A 494 -8.57 14.95 -10.29
N GLU A 495 -8.08 14.06 -9.44
CA GLU A 495 -6.80 14.20 -8.76
C GLU A 495 -5.80 13.18 -9.32
N ILE A 496 -4.68 13.67 -9.86
CA ILE A 496 -3.61 12.82 -10.39
C ILE A 496 -2.69 12.38 -9.25
N ILE A 497 -2.81 11.11 -8.86
CA ILE A 497 -1.97 10.47 -7.82
C ILE A 497 -0.58 10.14 -8.39
N SER A 498 -0.54 9.65 -9.63
CA SER A 498 0.68 9.38 -10.40
C SER A 498 0.40 9.62 -11.87
N ASP A 499 1.29 10.31 -12.57
CA ASP A 499 1.19 10.58 -14.01
C ASP A 499 1.91 9.53 -14.88
N GLY A 500 2.45 8.48 -14.26
CA GLY A 500 3.12 7.39 -14.98
C GLY A 500 4.51 7.71 -15.55
N THR A 501 5.05 8.91 -15.34
CA THR A 501 6.41 9.24 -15.82
C THR A 501 7.51 8.63 -14.93
N LYS A 502 7.15 8.19 -13.71
CA LYS A 502 8.02 7.45 -12.80
C LYS A 502 8.33 6.05 -13.35
N LYS A 503 9.51 5.87 -13.96
CA LYS A 503 10.11 4.53 -14.19
C LYS A 503 10.70 3.98 -12.87
N ASP A 504 9.89 3.89 -11.83
CA ASP A 504 10.29 3.26 -10.56
C ASP A 504 10.02 1.76 -10.64
N SER A 505 10.89 1.05 -11.36
CA SER A 505 10.78 -0.39 -11.65
C SER A 505 10.75 -1.32 -10.42
N GLY A 506 10.83 -0.78 -9.19
CA GLY A 506 10.84 -1.55 -7.95
C GLY A 506 9.78 -1.17 -6.89
N MET A 507 9.14 -0.02 -6.99
CA MET A 507 8.31 0.56 -5.90
C MET A 507 6.83 0.66 -6.23
N VAL A 508 6.40 0.28 -7.44
CA VAL A 508 5.00 0.25 -7.85
C VAL A 508 4.70 -1.06 -8.60
N PRO A 509 3.43 -1.50 -8.65
CA PRO A 509 3.04 -2.65 -9.46
C PRO A 509 3.48 -2.43 -10.92
N MET A 510 4.09 -3.44 -11.52
CA MET A 510 4.48 -3.36 -12.93
C MET A 510 3.25 -3.20 -13.82
N THR A 511 3.37 -2.27 -14.75
CA THR A 511 2.32 -1.83 -15.67
C THR A 511 1.95 -2.95 -16.63
N GLY A 512 0.68 -3.32 -16.70
CA GLY A 512 0.25 -4.41 -17.55
C GLY A 512 -1.27 -4.53 -17.66
N PHE A 513 -1.69 -5.33 -18.64
CA PHE A 513 -3.10 -5.57 -18.98
C PHE A 513 -3.77 -6.62 -18.08
N THR A 514 -3.00 -7.30 -17.22
CA THR A 514 -3.44 -8.52 -16.52
C THR A 514 -3.69 -8.31 -15.03
N GLN A 515 -3.67 -7.06 -14.58
CA GLN A 515 -3.89 -6.70 -13.19
C GLN A 515 -5.35 -6.89 -12.80
N ARG A 516 -5.57 -7.30 -11.55
CA ARG A 516 -6.86 -7.27 -10.86
C ARG A 516 -6.66 -6.57 -9.53
N ALA A 517 -7.60 -5.71 -9.18
CA ALA A 517 -7.54 -4.97 -7.95
C ALA A 517 -8.86 -5.05 -7.20
N THR A 518 -8.78 -4.86 -5.89
CA THR A 518 -9.89 -4.78 -4.95
C THR A 518 -9.57 -3.68 -3.94
N ILE A 519 -10.57 -3.20 -3.21
CA ILE A 519 -10.40 -2.11 -2.25
C ILE A 519 -10.97 -2.51 -0.89
N ASP A 520 -10.30 -2.10 0.19
CA ASP A 520 -10.83 -2.12 1.55
C ASP A 520 -11.08 -0.67 2.01
N PRO A 521 -12.33 -0.19 1.97
CA PRO A 521 -12.66 1.17 2.38
C PRO A 521 -12.47 1.45 3.87
N GLU A 522 -12.39 0.41 4.72
CA GLU A 522 -12.17 0.58 6.16
C GLU A 522 -10.70 0.79 6.48
N LEU A 523 -9.83 0.05 5.79
CA LEU A 523 -8.39 0.16 5.92
C LEU A 523 -7.78 1.29 5.06
N ASN A 524 -8.55 1.87 4.12
CA ASN A 524 -8.05 2.79 3.09
C ASN A 524 -6.93 2.14 2.26
N GLU A 525 -7.09 0.87 1.90
CA GLU A 525 -6.08 0.06 1.19
C GLU A 525 -6.63 -0.41 -0.17
N ILE A 526 -5.85 -0.26 -1.24
CA ILE A 526 -6.10 -0.89 -2.55
C ILE A 526 -5.17 -2.07 -2.71
N HIS A 527 -5.74 -3.25 -2.96
CA HIS A 527 -5.04 -4.50 -3.13
C HIS A 527 -4.92 -4.87 -4.61
N VAL A 528 -3.72 -5.12 -5.11
CA VAL A 528 -3.46 -5.38 -6.53
C VAL A 528 -2.72 -6.68 -6.73
N LEU A 529 -3.35 -7.62 -7.43
CA LEU A 529 -2.70 -8.83 -7.95
C LEU A 529 -2.34 -8.58 -9.43
N SER A 530 -1.04 -8.70 -9.74
CA SER A 530 -0.51 -8.57 -11.11
C SER A 530 0.08 -9.90 -11.57
N GLY A 531 -0.33 -10.36 -12.76
CA GLY A 531 -0.01 -11.70 -13.27
C GLY A 531 0.93 -11.76 -14.48
N LEU A 532 1.23 -10.66 -15.17
CA LEU A 532 2.08 -10.69 -16.39
C LEU A 532 3.13 -9.58 -16.35
N SER A 533 4.40 -9.98 -16.46
CA SER A 533 5.49 -9.04 -16.72
C SER A 533 5.94 -9.20 -18.17
N LYS A 534 5.84 -8.14 -18.97
CA LYS A 534 6.56 -8.06 -20.25
C LYS A 534 7.86 -7.32 -19.98
N ASP A 535 8.93 -8.08 -19.83
CA ASP A 535 10.27 -7.50 -19.73
C ASP A 535 10.66 -7.00 -21.13
N LYS A 536 10.78 -5.68 -21.31
CA LYS A 536 11.06 -5.10 -22.64
C LYS A 536 12.41 -5.55 -23.23
N ASP A 537 13.33 -5.98 -22.36
CA ASP A 537 14.71 -6.32 -22.72
C ASP A 537 14.91 -7.83 -23.00
N LYS A 538 13.94 -8.68 -22.68
CA LYS A 538 13.99 -10.13 -22.96
C LYS A 538 12.83 -10.52 -23.87
N ARG A 539 13.12 -11.25 -24.95
CA ARG A 539 12.10 -11.74 -25.90
C ARG A 539 11.13 -12.79 -25.31
N GLU A 540 11.26 -13.12 -24.02
CA GLU A 540 10.46 -14.13 -23.34
C GLU A 540 9.38 -13.48 -22.47
N GLU A 541 8.12 -13.78 -22.77
CA GLU A 541 6.97 -13.39 -21.94
C GLU A 541 6.94 -14.29 -20.70
N ASN A 542 7.36 -13.75 -19.54
CA ASN A 542 7.32 -14.49 -18.27
C ASN A 542 6.13 -14.02 -17.43
N VAL A 543 5.13 -14.88 -17.30
CA VAL A 543 3.97 -14.72 -16.43
C VAL A 543 4.45 -14.84 -14.97
N ARG A 544 4.25 -13.80 -14.16
CA ARG A 544 4.68 -13.76 -12.74
C ARG A 544 3.57 -13.19 -11.87
N ASN A 545 3.38 -13.75 -10.69
CA ASN A 545 2.48 -13.18 -9.68
C ASN A 545 3.24 -12.20 -8.79
N SER A 546 2.64 -11.04 -8.57
CA SER A 546 3.02 -10.12 -7.52
C SER A 546 1.78 -9.51 -6.89
N PHE A 547 1.81 -9.30 -5.58
CA PHE A 547 0.71 -8.71 -4.85
C PHE A 547 1.18 -7.45 -4.13
N TRP A 548 0.42 -6.38 -4.30
CA TRP A 548 0.78 -5.05 -3.84
C TRP A 548 -0.38 -4.42 -3.08
N ILE A 549 -0.03 -3.55 -2.14
CA ILE A 549 -1.00 -2.76 -1.38
C ILE A 549 -0.63 -1.30 -1.55
N TYR A 550 -1.61 -0.50 -1.93
CA TYR A 550 -1.52 0.95 -1.90
C TYR A 550 -2.30 1.48 -0.70
N ASP A 551 -1.59 2.13 0.23
CA ASP A 551 -2.17 2.87 1.35
C ASP A 551 -2.58 4.25 0.83
N ILE A 552 -3.89 4.48 0.77
CA ILE A 552 -4.47 5.72 0.23
C ILE A 552 -4.12 6.92 1.12
N ALA A 553 -4.17 6.73 2.44
CA ALA A 553 -3.93 7.82 3.40
C ALA A 553 -2.45 8.25 3.41
N ARG A 554 -1.52 7.31 3.24
CA ARG A 554 -0.07 7.58 3.20
C ARG A 554 0.47 7.83 1.79
N ASN A 555 -0.36 7.64 0.76
CA ASN A 555 0.03 7.71 -0.65
C ASN A 555 1.29 6.88 -0.96
N ASN A 556 1.25 5.60 -0.58
CA ASN A 556 2.42 4.72 -0.64
C ASN A 556 2.07 3.31 -1.14
N TRP A 557 2.92 2.75 -1.99
CA TRP A 557 2.87 1.36 -2.42
C TRP A 557 3.80 0.47 -1.58
N SER A 558 3.28 -0.68 -1.17
CA SER A 558 4.06 -1.75 -0.54
C SER A 558 3.90 -3.05 -1.33
N CYS A 559 5.01 -3.76 -1.55
CA CYS A 559 4.99 -5.07 -2.19
C CYS A 559 4.88 -6.14 -1.11
N VAL A 560 3.77 -6.88 -1.10
CA VAL A 560 3.56 -7.98 -0.15
C VAL A 560 4.41 -9.19 -0.55
N TYR A 561 4.35 -9.58 -1.83
CA TYR A 561 5.19 -10.66 -2.35
C TYR A 561 5.33 -10.60 -3.88
N LYS A 562 6.40 -11.25 -4.37
CA LYS A 562 6.70 -11.49 -5.79
C LYS A 562 7.15 -12.94 -5.94
N ASN A 563 6.64 -13.62 -6.96
CA ASN A 563 7.12 -14.95 -7.30
C ASN A 563 8.43 -14.84 -8.08
N ASP A 564 9.56 -15.18 -7.46
CA ASP A 564 10.86 -15.28 -8.14
C ASP A 564 11.12 -16.72 -8.59
N GLN A 565 10.89 -16.97 -9.88
CA GLN A 565 11.13 -18.28 -10.52
C GLN A 565 12.58 -18.78 -10.38
N ALA A 566 13.55 -17.92 -10.09
CA ALA A 566 14.97 -18.29 -9.94
C ALA A 566 15.22 -19.31 -8.81
N VAL A 567 14.30 -19.47 -7.86
CA VAL A 567 14.46 -20.38 -6.71
C VAL A 567 13.84 -21.76 -6.96
N LYS A 568 12.83 -21.88 -7.84
CA LYS A 568 12.05 -23.13 -7.99
C LYS A 568 12.66 -24.16 -8.94
N GLU A 569 13.74 -23.86 -9.66
CA GLU A 569 14.43 -24.86 -10.50
C GLU A 569 15.20 -25.93 -9.68
N ASN A 570 15.41 -25.70 -8.38
CA ASN A 570 16.18 -26.60 -7.51
C ASN A 570 15.34 -27.43 -6.51
N THR A 571 14.01 -27.38 -6.55
CA THR A 571 13.18 -28.13 -5.60
C THR A 571 12.27 -29.15 -6.31
N THR A 572 12.45 -30.40 -5.93
CA THR A 572 11.75 -31.59 -6.43
C THR A 572 10.22 -31.41 -6.40
N LYS A 573 9.56 -31.86 -7.47
CA LYS A 573 8.11 -31.79 -7.81
C LYS A 573 7.09 -32.42 -6.82
N ALA A 574 7.22 -32.25 -5.50
CA ALA A 574 6.34 -32.98 -4.56
C ALA A 574 5.90 -32.21 -3.29
N LEU A 575 5.85 -30.88 -3.32
CA LEU A 575 5.15 -30.09 -2.31
C LEU A 575 3.93 -29.45 -2.99
N GLN A 576 2.76 -29.52 -2.33
CA GLN A 576 1.53 -28.84 -2.75
C GLN A 576 1.84 -27.45 -3.30
N GLU A 577 1.21 -27.05 -4.41
CA GLU A 577 1.29 -25.67 -4.87
C GLU A 577 0.78 -24.77 -3.72
N GLU A 578 1.68 -24.11 -2.98
CA GLU A 578 1.32 -23.28 -1.82
C GLU A 578 0.61 -21.97 -2.23
N GLU A 579 0.57 -21.68 -3.54
CA GLU A 579 0.01 -20.47 -4.14
C GLU A 579 -0.47 -20.74 -5.57
N PRO A 580 -1.43 -19.96 -6.11
CA PRO A 580 -1.87 -20.11 -7.48
C PRO A 580 -0.74 -19.79 -8.48
N CYS A 581 -0.67 -20.56 -9.56
CA CYS A 581 0.27 -20.26 -10.65
C CYS A 581 0.01 -18.89 -11.30
N PRO A 582 1.03 -18.25 -11.90
CA PRO A 582 0.86 -17.00 -12.64
C PRO A 582 -0.15 -17.11 -13.78
N ARG A 583 -1.05 -16.12 -13.91
CA ARG A 583 -2.17 -16.17 -14.84
C ARG A 583 -2.76 -14.81 -15.19
N PHE A 584 -3.47 -14.73 -16.31
CA PHE A 584 -4.28 -13.58 -16.73
C PHE A 584 -5.72 -13.98 -17.04
N ALA A 585 -6.61 -13.00 -17.29
CA ALA A 585 -8.04 -13.24 -17.54
C ALA A 585 -8.74 -14.07 -16.44
N HIS A 586 -8.15 -14.10 -15.24
CA HIS A 586 -8.77 -14.58 -14.02
C HIS A 586 -9.65 -13.47 -13.43
N GLN A 587 -10.42 -13.82 -12.40
CA GLN A 587 -11.15 -12.86 -11.61
C GLN A 587 -10.76 -12.99 -10.14
N LEU A 588 -10.77 -11.84 -9.45
CA LEU A 588 -10.47 -11.70 -8.03
C LEU A 588 -11.59 -10.87 -7.40
N VAL A 589 -12.21 -11.38 -6.35
CA VAL A 589 -13.21 -10.66 -5.54
C VAL A 589 -12.76 -10.59 -4.10
N TYR A 590 -13.26 -9.61 -3.35
CA TYR A 590 -12.86 -9.37 -1.97
C TYR A 590 -14.07 -9.34 -1.05
N ASP A 591 -14.01 -10.17 -0.02
CA ASP A 591 -14.90 -10.09 1.13
C ASP A 591 -14.32 -9.05 2.11
N GLU A 592 -14.89 -7.86 2.10
CA GLU A 592 -14.45 -6.76 2.97
C GLU A 592 -14.83 -6.98 4.44
N LEU A 593 -15.81 -7.83 4.75
CA LEU A 593 -16.21 -8.11 6.13
C LEU A 593 -15.25 -9.12 6.78
N HIS A 594 -14.88 -10.16 6.04
CA HIS A 594 -14.01 -11.24 6.53
C HIS A 594 -12.54 -11.08 6.11
N LYS A 595 -12.23 -10.05 5.33
CA LYS A 595 -10.90 -9.69 4.82
C LYS A 595 -10.25 -10.84 4.02
N VAL A 596 -11.00 -11.43 3.09
CA VAL A 596 -10.58 -12.58 2.28
C VAL A 596 -10.75 -12.30 0.79
N HIS A 597 -9.74 -12.63 -0.02
CA HIS A 597 -9.86 -12.63 -1.46
C HIS A 597 -10.20 -14.01 -1.99
N TYR A 598 -10.97 -14.07 -3.07
CA TYR A 598 -11.28 -15.29 -3.82
C TYR A 598 -10.85 -15.15 -5.28
N LEU A 599 -10.08 -16.12 -5.77
CA LEU A 599 -9.54 -16.15 -7.14
C LEU A 599 -10.00 -17.41 -7.86
N PHE A 600 -10.54 -17.26 -9.07
CA PHE A 600 -10.96 -18.38 -9.91
C PHE A 600 -10.39 -18.31 -11.34
N GLY A 601 -10.01 -19.48 -11.85
CA GLY A 601 -9.74 -19.71 -13.27
C GLY A 601 -8.65 -18.84 -13.90
N GLY A 602 -8.81 -18.51 -15.18
CA GLY A 602 -7.87 -17.72 -15.97
C GLY A 602 -7.02 -18.53 -16.96
N ASN A 603 -6.01 -17.90 -17.53
CA ASN A 603 -5.07 -18.49 -18.49
C ASN A 603 -3.63 -18.41 -17.94
N PRO A 604 -2.90 -19.53 -17.85
CA PRO A 604 -1.53 -19.57 -17.31
C PRO A 604 -0.46 -19.01 -18.27
N GLY A 605 -0.84 -18.58 -19.48
CA GLY A 605 0.08 -18.00 -20.47
C GLY A 605 1.11 -18.96 -21.06
N LYS A 606 0.79 -20.26 -21.10
CA LYS A 606 1.64 -21.27 -21.74
C LYS A 606 1.59 -21.12 -23.25
N SER A 607 2.70 -20.71 -23.87
CA SER A 607 2.81 -20.51 -25.34
C SER A 607 2.50 -21.77 -26.15
N SER A 608 2.75 -22.97 -25.60
CA SER A 608 2.40 -24.26 -26.22
C SER A 608 0.90 -24.56 -26.21
N SER A 609 0.11 -23.88 -25.38
CA SER A 609 -1.32 -24.13 -25.19
C SER A 609 -2.08 -22.82 -24.94
N PRO A 610 -2.14 -21.90 -25.92
CA PRO A 610 -2.71 -20.54 -25.73
C PRO A 610 -4.21 -20.53 -25.39
N LYS A 611 -4.91 -21.61 -25.77
CA LYS A 611 -6.33 -21.82 -25.48
C LYS A 611 -6.59 -22.40 -24.08
N MET A 612 -5.56 -22.84 -23.36
CA MET A 612 -5.72 -23.43 -22.02
C MET A 612 -6.42 -22.46 -21.07
N ARG A 613 -7.36 -22.99 -20.31
CA ARG A 613 -8.02 -22.30 -19.21
C ARG A 613 -7.92 -23.12 -17.94
N LEU A 614 -8.01 -22.44 -16.80
CA LEU A 614 -8.00 -23.03 -15.47
C LEU A 614 -9.40 -22.97 -14.87
N ASP A 615 -9.65 -23.86 -13.92
CA ASP A 615 -10.88 -24.03 -13.13
C ASP A 615 -10.57 -24.18 -11.63
N ASP A 616 -9.33 -23.91 -11.21
CA ASP A 616 -8.91 -23.93 -9.82
C ASP A 616 -9.43 -22.71 -9.07
N PHE A 617 -9.73 -22.91 -7.78
CA PHE A 617 -10.31 -21.91 -6.91
C PHE A 617 -9.45 -21.73 -5.66
N TRP A 618 -9.16 -20.48 -5.32
CA TRP A 618 -8.23 -20.12 -4.25
C TRP A 618 -8.79 -19.04 -3.35
N SER A 619 -8.40 -19.10 -2.08
CA SER A 619 -8.54 -17.99 -1.14
C SER A 619 -7.17 -17.40 -0.79
N LEU A 620 -7.13 -16.09 -0.56
CA LEU A 620 -5.99 -15.38 0.01
C LEU A 620 -6.44 -14.59 1.23
N LYS A 621 -5.71 -14.76 2.33
CA LYS A 621 -5.79 -13.89 3.51
C LYS A 621 -4.48 -13.14 3.68
N LEU A 622 -4.57 -11.83 3.87
CA LEU A 622 -3.42 -10.99 4.20
C LEU A 622 -3.32 -10.90 5.72
N CYS A 623 -2.28 -11.50 6.28
CA CYS A 623 -2.14 -11.67 7.73
C CYS A 623 -1.01 -10.78 8.25
N ARG A 624 -1.31 -9.96 9.26
CA ARG A 624 -0.28 -9.36 10.15
C ARG A 624 -0.08 -10.27 11.37
N PRO A 625 1.00 -10.10 12.15
CA PRO A 625 1.18 -10.83 13.40
C PRO A 625 -0.04 -10.67 14.31
N SER A 626 -0.56 -11.79 14.84
CA SER A 626 -1.73 -11.74 15.72
C SER A 626 -1.36 -11.28 17.13
N LYS A 627 -2.36 -10.86 17.91
CA LYS A 627 -2.18 -10.48 19.31
C LYS A 627 -1.66 -11.65 20.14
N GLU A 628 -2.16 -12.84 19.87
CA GLU A 628 -1.79 -14.10 20.52
C GLU A 628 -0.34 -14.47 20.21
N TYR A 629 0.06 -14.29 18.94
CA TYR A 629 1.46 -14.47 18.54
C TYR A 629 2.38 -13.51 19.29
N LEU A 630 2.08 -12.20 19.30
CA LEU A 630 2.93 -11.22 19.98
C LEU A 630 2.99 -11.44 21.49
N LEU A 631 1.88 -11.83 22.10
CA LEU A 631 1.83 -12.20 23.52
C LEU A 631 2.74 -13.40 23.80
N ARG A 632 2.61 -14.47 23.01
CA ARG A 632 3.47 -15.67 23.11
C ARG A 632 4.93 -15.31 22.92
N HIS A 633 5.24 -14.49 21.92
CA HIS A 633 6.60 -14.05 21.61
C HIS A 633 7.21 -13.21 22.74
N CYS A 634 6.47 -12.26 23.32
CA CYS A 634 6.95 -11.50 24.48
C CYS A 634 7.21 -12.41 25.69
N LYS A 635 6.33 -13.39 25.95
CA LYS A 635 6.57 -14.40 26.98
C LYS A 635 7.81 -15.23 26.68
N TYR A 636 8.01 -15.65 25.43
CA TYR A 636 9.23 -16.33 25.02
C TYR A 636 10.48 -15.50 25.33
N LEU A 637 10.51 -14.20 24.99
CA LEU A 637 11.65 -13.32 25.29
C LEU A 637 11.93 -13.23 26.80
N ILE A 638 10.88 -13.02 27.62
CA ILE A 638 10.98 -12.96 29.08
C ILE A 638 11.52 -14.28 29.64
N ARG A 639 10.92 -15.40 29.24
CA ARG A 639 11.30 -16.72 29.74
C ARG A 639 12.68 -17.15 29.25
N LYS A 640 13.06 -16.82 28.01
CA LYS A 640 14.39 -17.10 27.45
C LYS A 640 15.46 -16.43 28.29
N TYR A 641 15.24 -15.17 28.62
CA TYR A 641 16.18 -14.44 29.46
C TYR A 641 16.22 -14.98 30.91
N ARG A 642 15.07 -15.31 31.51
CA ARG A 642 15.02 -16.00 32.81
C ARG A 642 15.77 -17.34 32.78
N PHE A 643 15.69 -18.08 31.68
CA PHE A 643 16.46 -19.31 31.48
C PHE A 643 17.97 -19.04 31.44
N GLU A 644 18.42 -18.01 30.73
CA GLU A 644 19.84 -17.63 30.66
C GLU A 644 20.40 -17.23 32.03
N GLU A 645 19.65 -16.48 32.86
CA GLU A 645 20.04 -16.18 34.24
C GLU A 645 20.12 -17.44 35.12
N LYS A 646 19.13 -18.33 34.99
CA LYS A 646 19.12 -19.61 35.71
C LYS A 646 20.24 -20.53 35.26
N ALA A 647 20.61 -20.51 33.99
CA ALA A 647 21.67 -21.37 33.45
C ALA A 647 23.03 -21.07 34.09
N GLN A 648 23.28 -19.80 34.45
CA GLN A 648 24.52 -19.39 35.10
C GLN A 648 24.58 -19.75 36.60
N THR A 649 23.42 -19.76 37.27
CA THR A 649 23.33 -19.91 38.73
C THR A 649 22.93 -21.32 39.17
N GLU A 650 22.01 -21.95 38.45
CA GLU A 650 21.40 -23.24 38.77
C GLU A 650 21.15 -24.10 37.50
N PRO A 651 22.20 -24.64 36.85
CA PRO A 651 22.07 -25.31 35.55
C PRO A 651 21.02 -26.43 35.49
N LEU A 652 20.89 -27.22 36.56
CA LEU A 652 19.91 -28.31 36.62
C LEU A 652 18.46 -27.80 36.69
N ASN A 653 18.21 -26.72 37.44
CA ASN A 653 16.90 -26.08 37.49
C ASN A 653 16.59 -25.37 36.17
N ALA A 654 17.60 -24.75 35.55
CA ALA A 654 17.48 -24.12 34.24
C ALA A 654 17.06 -25.13 33.16
N LEU A 655 17.64 -26.33 33.16
CA LEU A 655 17.25 -27.39 32.22
C LEU A 655 15.78 -27.82 32.42
N LYS A 656 15.33 -27.98 33.67
CA LYS A 656 13.91 -28.29 33.96
C LYS A 656 12.98 -27.18 33.48
N TYR A 657 13.37 -25.92 33.71
CA TYR A 657 12.62 -24.76 33.28
C TYR A 657 12.54 -24.65 31.75
N LEU A 658 13.65 -24.94 31.04
CA LEU A 658 13.69 -25.00 29.59
C LEU A 658 12.66 -26.00 29.03
N GLN A 659 12.61 -27.19 29.64
CA GLN A 659 11.77 -28.30 29.19
C GLN A 659 10.27 -28.07 29.47
N ASN A 660 9.93 -27.51 30.64
CA ASN A 660 8.55 -27.46 31.11
C ASN A 660 7.89 -26.09 30.95
N ASP A 661 8.65 -25.00 31.02
CA ASP A 661 8.10 -23.64 31.05
C ASP A 661 8.41 -22.87 29.77
N LEU A 662 9.68 -22.83 29.35
CA LEU A 662 10.05 -22.10 28.12
C LEU A 662 9.47 -22.78 26.88
N SER A 663 9.53 -24.11 26.82
CA SER A 663 9.03 -24.91 25.70
C SER A 663 7.57 -24.60 25.34
N LEU A 664 6.74 -24.21 26.32
CA LEU A 664 5.33 -23.85 26.12
C LEU A 664 5.12 -22.56 25.31
N THR A 665 6.15 -21.71 25.22
CA THR A 665 6.10 -20.45 24.47
C THR A 665 6.59 -20.58 23.03
N VAL A 666 7.07 -21.76 22.64
CA VAL A 666 7.65 -22.03 21.31
C VAL A 666 6.62 -22.75 20.45
N ASP A 667 6.46 -22.29 19.22
CA ASP A 667 5.70 -23.04 18.21
C ASP A 667 6.60 -24.12 17.60
N HIS A 668 6.47 -25.35 18.09
CA HIS A 668 7.25 -26.50 17.61
C HIS A 668 6.87 -26.95 16.19
N THR A 669 5.84 -26.34 15.58
CA THR A 669 5.52 -26.56 14.16
C THR A 669 6.26 -25.59 13.24
N ASP A 670 6.78 -24.49 13.78
CA ASP A 670 7.64 -23.54 13.07
C ASP A 670 9.11 -24.03 13.10
N PRO A 671 9.72 -24.34 11.94
CA PRO A 671 11.09 -24.85 11.89
C PRO A 671 12.14 -23.88 12.44
N ASP A 672 11.94 -22.57 12.27
CA ASP A 672 12.89 -21.55 12.69
C ASP A 672 12.82 -21.37 14.21
N GLU A 673 11.62 -21.25 14.77
CA GLU A 673 11.44 -21.18 16.24
C GLU A 673 11.96 -22.45 16.92
N THR A 674 11.67 -23.62 16.34
CA THR A 674 12.16 -24.91 16.84
C THR A 674 13.69 -24.96 16.86
N LYS A 675 14.34 -24.49 15.79
CA LYS A 675 15.80 -24.45 15.69
C LYS A 675 16.39 -23.50 16.73
N GLU A 676 15.82 -22.31 16.91
CA GLU A 676 16.28 -21.37 17.94
C GLU A 676 16.16 -21.97 19.34
N PHE A 677 15.05 -22.61 19.65
CA PHE A 677 14.83 -23.29 20.93
C PHE A 677 15.86 -24.40 21.18
N GLN A 678 16.17 -25.21 20.16
CA GLN A 678 17.15 -26.29 20.24
C GLN A 678 18.59 -25.80 20.47
N LEU A 679 18.89 -24.53 20.19
CA LEU A 679 20.20 -23.92 20.46
C LEU A 679 20.35 -23.42 21.90
N LEU A 680 19.25 -23.19 22.63
CA LEU A 680 19.27 -22.64 23.98
C LEU A 680 20.04 -23.49 25.01
N PRO A 681 20.04 -24.84 24.99
CA PRO A 681 20.84 -25.65 25.90
C PRO A 681 22.34 -25.31 25.91
N THR A 682 22.87 -24.70 24.85
CA THR A 682 24.28 -24.25 24.81
C THR A 682 24.62 -23.25 25.92
N ALA A 683 23.64 -22.47 26.40
CA ALA A 683 23.82 -21.52 27.49
C ALA A 683 24.19 -22.20 28.83
N LEU A 684 23.84 -23.47 29.03
CA LEU A 684 24.19 -24.25 30.24
C LEU A 684 25.69 -24.50 30.37
N PHE A 685 26.45 -24.34 29.29
CA PHE A 685 27.88 -24.65 29.23
C PHE A 685 28.77 -23.42 29.03
N LYS A 686 28.18 -22.22 28.99
CA LYS A 686 28.95 -20.97 28.83
C LYS A 686 29.71 -20.66 30.13
N SER A 687 30.98 -20.28 30.02
CA SER A 687 31.79 -19.86 31.16
C SER A 687 31.58 -18.38 31.46
N SER A 688 31.65 -18.00 32.73
CA SER A 688 31.51 -16.59 33.17
C SER A 688 32.59 -15.67 32.57
N SER A 689 33.68 -16.24 32.04
CA SER A 689 34.82 -15.53 31.43
C SER A 689 34.64 -15.11 29.98
N ASP A 690 33.58 -15.55 29.28
CA ASP A 690 33.40 -15.29 27.85
C ASP A 690 32.77 -13.92 27.53
N PHE A 691 32.49 -13.10 28.55
CA PHE A 691 31.86 -11.79 28.40
C PHE A 691 32.76 -10.67 28.94
N ILE A 692 33.38 -9.92 28.03
CA ILE A 692 34.04 -8.65 28.33
C ILE A 692 33.02 -7.54 28.02
N PRO A 693 32.55 -6.76 29.01
CA PRO A 693 31.70 -5.60 28.73
C PRO A 693 32.51 -4.59 27.90
N LEU A 694 32.09 -4.36 26.66
CA LEU A 694 32.56 -3.24 25.87
C LEU A 694 31.84 -1.97 26.37
N GLY A 695 32.35 -1.37 27.45
CA GLY A 695 31.84 -0.09 27.94
C GLY A 695 32.22 0.25 29.39
N PHE A 696 32.46 1.53 29.64
CA PHE A 696 32.60 2.13 30.98
C PHE A 696 31.24 2.14 31.70
N SER A 697 30.79 1.00 32.21
CA SER A 697 29.56 0.88 32.98
C SER A 697 29.88 0.34 34.37
N ASP A 698 29.74 1.18 35.41
CA ASP A 698 29.76 0.77 36.83
C ASP A 698 28.51 -0.06 37.23
N VAL A 699 27.66 -0.41 36.26
CA VAL A 699 26.39 -1.12 36.46
C VAL A 699 26.59 -2.62 36.39
N ASP A 700 25.91 -3.34 37.29
CA ASP A 700 25.87 -4.80 37.31
C ASP A 700 25.39 -5.39 35.96
N GLN A 701 26.00 -6.50 35.55
CA GLN A 701 25.75 -7.16 34.27
C GLN A 701 24.30 -7.60 34.14
N THR A 702 23.71 -8.12 35.23
CA THR A 702 22.31 -8.54 35.28
C THR A 702 21.37 -7.36 35.04
N TYR A 703 21.66 -6.19 35.63
CA TYR A 703 20.87 -4.98 35.40
C TYR A 703 20.93 -4.53 33.93
N ALA A 704 22.13 -4.50 33.34
CA ALA A 704 22.31 -4.07 31.95
C ALA A 704 21.55 -5.00 30.96
N GLN A 705 21.67 -6.30 31.15
CA GLN A 705 20.98 -7.27 30.30
C GLN A 705 19.45 -7.25 30.49
N ARG A 706 18.94 -7.11 31.72
CA ARG A 706 17.50 -6.90 31.96
C ARG A 706 16.99 -5.61 31.32
N THR A 707 17.80 -4.56 31.34
CA THR A 707 17.48 -3.28 30.67
C THR A 707 17.40 -3.48 29.15
N GLN A 708 18.27 -4.28 28.55
CA GLN A 708 18.19 -4.62 27.13
C GLN A 708 16.91 -5.40 26.78
N LEU A 709 16.49 -6.35 27.64
CA LEU A 709 15.21 -7.05 27.47
C LEU A 709 14.03 -6.07 27.58
N PHE A 710 14.07 -5.15 28.56
CA PHE A 710 13.06 -4.09 28.69
C PHE A 710 12.96 -3.25 27.41
N ASP A 711 14.09 -2.75 26.90
CA ASP A 711 14.14 -1.96 25.66
C ASP A 711 13.61 -2.75 24.45
N THR A 712 13.84 -4.07 24.42
CA THR A 712 13.28 -4.96 23.39
C THR A 712 11.76 -5.05 23.47
N LEU A 713 11.20 -5.25 24.67
CA LEU A 713 9.76 -5.35 24.89
C LEU A 713 9.02 -4.03 24.62
N VAL A 714 9.66 -2.91 24.95
CA VAL A 714 9.12 -1.56 24.75
C VAL A 714 8.84 -1.25 23.27
N ASN A 715 9.56 -1.87 22.33
CA ASN A 715 9.34 -1.68 20.89
C ASN A 715 7.98 -2.17 20.38
N PHE A 716 7.28 -3.01 21.14
CA PHE A 716 5.92 -3.46 20.80
C PHE A 716 4.83 -2.46 21.22
N PHE A 717 5.20 -1.41 21.96
CA PHE A 717 4.29 -0.38 22.44
C PHE A 717 4.24 0.86 21.52
N PRO A 718 3.16 1.65 21.60
CA PRO A 718 3.03 2.92 20.89
C PRO A 718 4.17 3.90 21.18
N ASP A 719 4.69 4.58 20.16
CA ASP A 719 5.82 5.53 20.30
C ASP A 719 5.56 6.65 21.32
N ASN A 720 4.30 7.05 21.55
CA ASN A 720 3.93 8.06 22.54
C ASN A 720 4.02 7.55 24.00
N MET A 721 4.08 6.23 24.21
CA MET A 721 4.22 5.63 25.53
C MET A 721 5.69 5.42 25.91
N THR A 722 6.56 5.22 24.93
CA THR A 722 7.93 4.72 25.12
C THR A 722 8.92 5.83 25.50
N PRO A 723 10.10 5.48 26.06
CA PRO A 723 11.24 6.39 26.15
C PRO A 723 11.71 6.87 24.77
N PRO A 724 12.45 7.98 24.70
CA PRO A 724 13.07 8.43 23.45
C PRO A 724 13.95 7.34 22.81
N LYS A 725 13.84 7.17 21.49
CA LYS A 725 14.61 6.15 20.73
C LYS A 725 16.12 6.43 20.72
N GLY A 726 16.53 7.70 20.68
CA GLY A 726 17.94 8.10 20.69
C GLY A 726 18.64 7.83 22.04
N ASN A 727 19.97 7.86 22.03
CA ASN A 727 20.77 7.84 23.26
C ASN A 727 21.54 9.14 23.43
N LEU A 728 21.71 9.58 24.67
CA LEU A 728 22.40 10.83 24.99
C LEU A 728 23.86 10.82 24.49
N VAL A 729 24.52 9.66 24.52
CA VAL A 729 25.92 9.49 24.10
C VAL A 729 26.07 9.67 22.58
N ASP A 730 25.06 9.30 21.78
CA ASP A 730 25.07 9.43 20.32
C ASP A 730 25.05 10.89 19.85
N LEU A 731 24.75 11.83 20.76
CA LEU A 731 24.79 13.27 20.48
C LEU A 731 26.20 13.87 20.59
N ILE A 732 27.18 13.11 21.06
CA ILE A 732 28.56 13.56 21.18
C ILE A 732 29.26 13.33 19.83
N THR A 733 29.54 14.41 19.11
CA THR A 733 30.35 14.37 17.89
C THR A 733 31.82 14.28 18.26
N LEU A 734 32.51 13.23 17.80
CA LEU A 734 33.97 13.06 17.95
C LEU A 734 34.76 13.77 16.85
#